data_AF-A0A485LCV7-F1
#
_entry.id   AF-A0A485LCV7-F1
#
_cell.length_a   1.000
_cell.length_b   1.000
_cell.length_c   1.000
_cell.angle_alpha   90.00
_cell.angle_beta   90.00
_cell.angle_gamma   90.00
#
_symmetry.space_group_name_H-M   'P 1'
#
loop_
_entity.id
_entity.type
_entity.pdbx_description
1 polymer ?
#
loop_
_entity_poly.entity_id
_entity_poly.type
_entity_poly.pdbx_seq_one_letter_code
_entity_poly.pdbx_strand_id
1 'polypeptide(L)'
;MDDSKLYPPYTFGVGANITALHINCDRTFVLEAPDTTETRIEGITDLPIAKWDGLGYSESVVNGETTLVMSCIAASSVRRYLVNVYVPTRSIRTITFVSSGTLVVYPQTLVTSPSESIAIENTNSGTIFVQDSAISVGRLRVHAAGSGSIQWDVPTTVVATAADLTSSDASSVALFASTAFQVHEMKVSSIGTGDVAVSSSNLTITTHLQTEIAGSGNVVFSCNGTCGDQSIRQMGPGNAYTSAITCANTSVLAASAGDVYVATTNALDVDQMGSGTVYLELSPERDQVPTLSGILRLVHRAPTIPAISHVQAPPHVLLRPSSRENKPSDDDMTNEVKQYHVTLDGTFTALDLDCGRTFVVEDPAQNEAIIRYEIITDSSSYLWQAYGHTEGVVGGDKTLGLVCKPVNSSKPHYVNIYVATRSILKITSRADGDVVVYPQTLVSSNSTALSISNGGMGNIFIQDSHAVVTQTLSLHVDAAGSIQWNVPTTVATTAIDLRASDTGSIFVFASTSLAAPSLVAAASGSGGIAVAATTMAVSALETDISELWLMLALVLGSGGVAYSTTNGSCANHAIKQMGPGNAYTSAIMCANTTVLAASSGDIYLAVMRSLDVNQMGSGTVYLEQVSPLPPFLSGRYQLLQTNPRPLVIPHVPVPPHDMDGWPETHSPRGNYFADGFAVCLVVFGLYFCFSCCCCCWRRKKPRPTTTSEGTTEYQATASQPTKETRAMQREPKQQTPLYDPYSGTISYVNTEGRTLLQPRDDAHYEFVPSNPHGATPTLNGGNVPLYTPQRSYGSNDHAGKSP
;
A
#
# COMPACT_ATOMS: atom_id res chain seq x y z
N MET A 1 -7.21 -4.77 21.37
CA MET A 1 -7.26 -5.06 22.82
C MET A 1 -8.09 -6.34 22.95
N ASP A 2 -8.97 -6.51 23.93
CA ASP A 2 -10.30 -7.06 23.61
C ASP A 2 -11.19 -5.84 23.40
N ASP A 3 -11.41 -5.46 22.14
CA ASP A 3 -11.94 -4.14 21.82
C ASP A 3 -13.44 -4.01 22.16
N SER A 4 -14.11 -5.14 22.43
CA SER A 4 -15.47 -5.20 23.00
C SER A 4 -15.56 -4.72 24.46
N LYS A 5 -14.41 -4.48 25.12
CA LYS A 5 -14.29 -4.15 26.56
C LYS A 5 -13.56 -2.83 26.81
N LEU A 6 -13.58 -1.92 25.83
CA LEU A 6 -13.01 -0.58 25.96
C LEU A 6 -13.95 0.34 26.77
N TYR A 7 -13.41 0.92 27.83
CA TYR A 7 -14.14 1.85 28.71
C TYR A 7 -14.03 3.29 28.19
N PRO A 8 -15.00 4.18 28.47
CA PRO A 8 -14.98 5.56 27.99
C PRO A 8 -13.65 6.25 28.32
N PRO A 9 -13.06 6.99 27.36
CA PRO A 9 -11.70 7.49 27.49
C PRO A 9 -11.58 8.48 28.64
N TYR A 10 -10.46 8.40 29.35
CA TYR A 10 -10.12 9.40 30.35
C TYR A 10 -9.42 10.57 29.65
N THR A 11 -10.07 11.73 29.60
CA THR A 11 -9.57 12.94 28.95
C THR A 11 -8.97 13.92 29.97
N PHE A 12 -7.79 14.45 29.68
CA PHE A 12 -7.09 15.46 30.47
C PHE A 12 -6.65 16.61 29.57
N GLY A 13 -7.01 17.84 29.94
CA GLY A 13 -6.39 19.04 29.37
C GLY A 13 -4.98 19.21 29.95
N VAL A 14 -4.05 19.63 29.10
CA VAL A 14 -2.67 19.98 29.41
C VAL A 14 -2.44 21.41 28.92
N GLY A 15 -1.61 22.19 29.60
CA GLY A 15 -1.36 23.60 29.33
C GLY A 15 -1.10 23.92 27.84
N ALA A 16 -1.57 25.09 27.41
CA ALA A 16 -1.29 25.60 26.08
C ALA A 16 0.23 25.78 25.85
N ASN A 17 0.66 25.58 24.60
CA ASN A 17 2.06 25.68 24.15
C ASN A 17 3.01 24.54 24.62
N ILE A 18 2.54 23.29 24.67
CA ILE A 18 3.45 22.13 24.63
C ILE A 18 4.20 22.12 23.30
N THR A 19 5.53 22.05 23.35
CA THR A 19 6.39 21.95 22.16
C THR A 19 7.28 20.71 22.19
N ALA A 20 7.33 19.99 23.32
CA ALA A 20 8.13 18.79 23.49
C ALA A 20 7.34 17.70 24.21
N LEU A 21 7.57 16.43 23.85
CA LEU A 21 6.92 15.26 24.42
C LEU A 21 7.98 14.29 24.97
N HIS A 22 7.86 13.88 26.24
CA HIS A 22 8.70 12.85 26.85
C HIS A 22 7.82 11.70 27.32
N ILE A 23 7.79 10.62 26.55
CA ILE A 23 6.74 9.59 26.60
C ILE A 23 7.32 8.25 27.08
N ASN A 24 6.78 7.76 28.19
CA ASN A 24 7.01 6.42 28.74
C ASN A 24 5.68 5.63 28.79
N CYS A 25 5.11 5.31 27.62
CA CYS A 25 3.79 4.68 27.46
C CYS A 25 3.75 3.73 26.25
N ASP A 26 3.32 2.48 26.48
CA ASP A 26 3.55 1.34 25.56
C ASP A 26 2.73 1.34 24.25
N ARG A 27 1.64 2.10 24.14
CA ARG A 27 0.97 2.33 22.85
C ARG A 27 0.45 3.76 22.81
N THR A 28 1.25 4.65 22.23
CA THR A 28 0.97 6.08 22.20
C THR A 28 0.84 6.57 20.77
N PHE A 29 -0.16 7.42 20.50
CA PHE A 29 -0.36 8.07 19.23
C PHE A 29 -0.37 9.59 19.46
N VAL A 30 0.43 10.34 18.70
CA VAL A 30 0.39 11.81 18.68
C VAL A 30 -0.44 12.22 17.47
N LEU A 31 -1.50 13.01 17.69
CA LEU A 31 -2.45 13.41 16.66
C LEU A 31 -2.58 14.93 16.61
N GLU A 32 -2.83 15.48 15.42
CA GLU A 32 -3.26 16.86 15.28
C GLU A 32 -4.65 17.04 15.93
N ALA A 33 -4.86 18.19 16.57
CA ALA A 33 -6.18 18.75 16.82
C ALA A 33 -6.14 20.23 16.39
N PRO A 34 -6.73 20.60 15.23
CA PRO A 34 -6.52 21.91 14.62
C PRO A 34 -7.27 23.04 15.36
N ASP A 35 -8.39 22.72 16.02
CA ASP A 35 -9.26 23.70 16.68
C ASP A 35 -8.87 24.02 18.14
N THR A 36 -7.69 23.57 18.60
CA THR A 36 -7.22 23.76 20.00
C THR A 36 -5.82 24.37 20.08
N THR A 37 -5.64 25.28 21.05
CA THR A 37 -4.33 25.79 21.50
C THR A 37 -3.76 25.00 22.68
N GLU A 38 -4.59 24.16 23.32
CA GLU A 38 -4.24 23.30 24.45
C GLU A 38 -3.94 21.87 23.97
N THR A 39 -2.95 21.24 24.59
CA THR A 39 -2.66 19.81 24.39
C THR A 39 -3.64 18.99 25.22
N ARG A 40 -4.07 17.85 24.70
CA ARG A 40 -5.09 17.03 25.35
C ARG A 40 -4.72 15.56 25.30
N ILE A 41 -4.60 14.94 26.48
CA ILE A 41 -4.39 13.51 26.59
C ILE A 41 -5.76 12.84 26.63
N GLU A 42 -5.96 11.80 25.81
CA GLU A 42 -7.01 10.81 26.01
C GLU A 42 -6.37 9.43 26.17
N GLY A 43 -7.10 8.47 26.70
CA GLY A 43 -6.79 7.08 26.43
C GLY A 43 -7.69 6.08 27.14
N ILE A 44 -7.42 4.82 26.86
CA ILE A 44 -8.25 3.68 27.27
C ILE A 44 -7.36 2.58 27.89
N THR A 45 -7.95 1.83 28.82
CA THR A 45 -7.40 0.64 29.46
C THR A 45 -8.37 -0.54 29.31
N ASP A 46 -7.85 -1.76 29.39
CA ASP A 46 -8.55 -3.03 29.19
C ASP A 46 -9.37 -3.52 30.40
N LEU A 47 -9.58 -2.68 31.44
CA LEU A 47 -10.15 -3.10 32.72
C LEU A 47 -11.25 -2.13 33.26
N PRO A 48 -12.46 -2.63 33.58
CA PRO A 48 -13.62 -1.80 34.02
C PRO A 48 -13.42 -0.96 35.28
N ILE A 49 -12.52 -1.40 36.16
CA ILE A 49 -12.37 -0.89 37.53
C ILE A 49 -10.93 -0.43 37.81
N ALA A 50 -10.07 -0.48 36.79
CA ALA A 50 -8.76 0.14 36.86
C ALA A 50 -8.95 1.66 36.72
N LYS A 51 -9.03 2.35 37.86
CA LYS A 51 -8.72 3.78 37.88
C LYS A 51 -7.41 4.03 37.14
N TRP A 52 -7.32 5.20 36.52
CA TRP A 52 -6.13 5.69 35.84
C TRP A 52 -4.97 6.09 36.77
N ASP A 53 -4.89 5.48 37.96
CA ASP A 53 -3.83 5.61 38.97
C ASP A 53 -2.41 5.27 38.42
N GLY A 54 -2.33 4.70 37.22
CA GLY A 54 -1.09 4.39 36.52
C GLY A 54 -0.60 5.43 35.51
N LEU A 55 -1.44 6.35 35.00
CA LEU A 55 -0.94 7.46 34.17
C LEU A 55 -0.53 8.63 35.04
N GLY A 56 0.77 8.86 35.17
CA GLY A 56 1.32 10.14 35.57
C GLY A 56 1.56 11.02 34.34
N TYR A 57 1.20 12.30 34.43
CA TYR A 57 1.72 13.33 33.53
C TYR A 57 2.18 14.55 34.34
N SER A 58 3.16 15.28 33.82
CA SER A 58 3.57 16.57 34.37
C SER A 58 4.16 17.47 33.30
N GLU A 59 3.82 18.75 33.33
CA GLU A 59 4.46 19.78 32.52
C GLU A 59 5.80 20.18 33.16
N SER A 60 6.82 20.37 32.34
CA SER A 60 8.15 20.83 32.75
C SER A 60 8.76 21.71 31.68
N VAL A 61 9.51 22.75 32.04
CA VAL A 61 10.23 23.57 31.07
C VAL A 61 11.68 23.10 31.00
N VAL A 62 12.08 22.54 29.87
CA VAL A 62 13.43 21.99 29.63
C VAL A 62 14.06 22.76 28.48
N ASN A 63 15.21 23.38 28.73
CA ASN A 63 15.94 24.22 27.76
C ASN A 63 15.11 25.38 27.13
N GLY A 64 13.96 25.73 27.71
CA GLY A 64 13.03 26.74 27.18
C GLY A 64 11.86 26.17 26.38
N GLU A 65 11.83 24.85 26.12
CA GLU A 65 10.68 24.15 25.56
C GLU A 65 9.73 23.70 26.68
N THR A 66 8.42 23.77 26.44
CA THR A 66 7.43 23.19 27.36
C THR A 66 7.29 21.71 27.05
N THR A 67 7.88 20.87 27.90
CA THR A 67 7.87 19.41 27.78
C THR A 67 6.73 18.81 28.58
N LEU A 68 5.79 18.16 27.89
CA LEU A 68 4.83 17.24 28.49
C LEU A 68 5.53 15.91 28.77
N VAL A 69 5.76 15.61 30.05
CA VAL A 69 6.27 14.32 30.52
C VAL A 69 5.09 13.41 30.83
N MET A 70 5.11 12.18 30.31
CA MET A 70 4.05 11.18 30.47
C MET A 70 4.64 9.82 30.85
N SER A 71 4.03 9.13 31.82
CA SER A 71 4.44 7.80 32.24
C SER A 71 3.24 6.92 32.58
N CYS A 72 3.11 5.80 31.85
CA CYS A 72 2.10 4.80 32.02
C CYS A 72 2.63 3.65 32.91
N ILE A 73 2.67 3.87 34.22
CA ILE A 73 3.07 2.86 35.19
C ILE A 73 1.99 1.77 35.27
N ALA A 74 2.17 0.71 34.48
CA ALA A 74 1.40 -0.51 34.58
C ALA A 74 1.70 -1.21 35.92
N ALA A 75 0.80 -1.08 36.89
CA ALA A 75 0.93 -1.70 38.23
C ALA A 75 1.02 -3.25 38.21
N SER A 76 0.81 -3.87 37.04
CA SER A 76 1.28 -5.21 36.70
C SER A 76 1.57 -5.26 35.20
N SER A 77 2.50 -6.13 34.78
CA SER A 77 2.91 -6.36 33.39
C SER A 77 1.83 -6.95 32.46
N VAL A 78 0.57 -6.93 32.89
CA VAL A 78 -0.60 -7.43 32.16
C VAL A 78 -1.46 -6.28 31.64
N ARG A 79 -1.43 -5.09 32.27
CA ARG A 79 -2.25 -3.95 31.86
C ARG A 79 -1.72 -3.33 30.57
N ARG A 80 -2.59 -3.11 29.60
CA ARG A 80 -2.27 -2.33 28.40
C ARG A 80 -2.98 -0.99 28.44
N TYR A 81 -2.23 0.07 28.16
CA TYR A 81 -2.78 1.41 27.95
C TYR A 81 -2.63 1.77 26.48
N LEU A 82 -3.67 2.37 25.92
CA LEU A 82 -3.63 3.03 24.63
C LEU A 82 -3.87 4.52 24.90
N VAL A 83 -2.93 5.37 24.49
CA VAL A 83 -2.92 6.80 24.80
C VAL A 83 -2.88 7.63 23.51
N ASN A 84 -3.77 8.61 23.40
CA ASN A 84 -3.70 9.68 22.41
C ASN A 84 -3.13 10.94 23.06
N VAL A 85 -2.23 11.62 22.37
CA VAL A 85 -1.77 12.98 22.67
C VAL A 85 -2.21 13.87 21.52
N TYR A 86 -3.31 14.56 21.70
CA TYR A 86 -3.78 15.58 20.75
C TYR A 86 -2.98 16.85 20.97
N VAL A 87 -2.32 17.34 19.92
CA VAL A 87 -1.46 18.53 19.96
C VAL A 87 -1.95 19.56 18.94
N PRO A 88 -1.78 20.88 19.21
CA PRO A 88 -2.05 21.91 18.23
C PRO A 88 -1.26 21.70 16.93
N THR A 89 -1.82 22.09 15.78
CA THR A 89 -1.18 21.98 14.47
C THR A 89 0.28 22.48 14.48
N ARG A 90 1.20 21.60 14.09
CA ARG A 90 2.63 21.85 13.85
C ARG A 90 3.38 22.44 15.06
N SER A 91 2.96 22.04 16.26
CA SER A 91 3.51 22.53 17.54
C SER A 91 4.75 21.78 18.03
N ILE A 92 4.90 20.49 17.70
CA ILE A 92 5.89 19.62 18.34
C ILE A 92 7.25 19.69 17.64
N ARG A 93 8.29 19.89 18.45
CA ARG A 93 9.70 20.04 18.07
C ARG A 93 10.51 18.82 18.51
N THR A 94 10.37 18.47 19.79
CA THR A 94 11.17 17.43 20.45
C THR A 94 10.28 16.28 20.89
N ILE A 95 10.67 15.04 20.60
CA ILE A 95 10.01 13.82 21.07
C ILE A 95 11.09 12.89 21.62
N THR A 96 10.98 12.53 22.90
CA THR A 96 11.82 11.53 23.56
C THR A 96 10.95 10.35 23.99
N PHE A 97 11.15 9.18 23.41
CA PHE A 97 10.44 7.95 23.74
C PHE A 97 11.34 7.02 24.57
N VAL A 98 10.85 6.57 25.72
CA VAL A 98 11.62 5.77 26.68
C VAL A 98 10.92 4.47 27.10
N SER A 99 9.79 4.14 26.47
CA SER A 99 9.05 2.88 26.66
C SER A 99 9.53 1.78 25.71
N SER A 100 9.25 0.53 26.07
CA SER A 100 9.49 -0.67 25.26
C SER A 100 8.42 -0.94 24.18
N GLY A 101 7.38 -0.10 24.07
CA GLY A 101 6.23 -0.31 23.19
C GLY A 101 6.30 0.47 21.87
N THR A 102 5.18 1.04 21.42
CA THR A 102 5.09 1.79 20.16
C THR A 102 4.61 3.23 20.35
N LEU A 103 5.27 4.15 19.66
CA LEU A 103 4.85 5.53 19.43
C LEU A 103 4.55 5.72 17.94
N VAL A 104 3.44 6.35 17.59
CA VAL A 104 3.15 6.81 16.23
C VAL A 104 2.90 8.32 16.26
N VAL A 105 3.54 9.05 15.36
CA VAL A 105 3.44 10.50 15.22
C VAL A 105 2.79 10.78 13.86
N TYR A 106 1.53 11.24 13.89
CA TYR A 106 0.73 11.47 12.69
C TYR A 106 1.02 12.83 12.01
N PRO A 107 0.58 13.01 10.75
CA PRO A 107 0.81 14.24 10.00
C PRO A 107 0.34 15.49 10.74
N GLN A 108 0.97 16.63 10.42
CA GLN A 108 0.67 17.96 10.95
C GLN A 108 0.87 18.12 12.46
N THR A 109 1.46 17.16 13.17
CA THR A 109 1.83 17.30 14.59
C THR A 109 3.19 18.01 14.76
N LEU A 110 4.15 17.69 13.90
CA LEU A 110 5.52 18.21 13.95
C LEU A 110 5.64 19.60 13.32
N VAL A 111 6.55 20.40 13.86
CA VAL A 111 6.87 21.74 13.34
C VAL A 111 7.44 21.67 11.93
N THR A 112 7.00 22.56 11.04
CA THR A 112 7.52 22.66 9.67
C THR A 112 7.76 24.13 9.34
N SER A 113 8.99 24.57 9.60
CA SER A 113 9.55 25.89 9.28
C SER A 113 11.08 25.77 9.11
N PRO A 114 11.69 26.33 8.05
CA PRO A 114 13.13 26.24 7.80
C PRO A 114 14.02 26.97 8.84
N SER A 115 13.43 27.70 9.80
CA SER A 115 14.13 28.27 10.95
C SER A 115 14.13 27.37 12.20
N GLU A 116 13.30 26.32 12.22
CA GLU A 116 13.05 25.49 13.41
C GLU A 116 13.79 24.15 13.35
N SER A 117 13.76 23.40 14.44
CA SER A 117 14.41 22.08 14.54
C SER A 117 13.44 21.01 15.00
N ILE A 118 13.58 19.80 14.45
CA ILE A 118 12.96 18.58 14.96
C ILE A 118 14.05 17.71 15.61
N ALA A 119 13.74 17.14 16.78
CA ALA A 119 14.55 16.13 17.45
C ALA A 119 13.66 14.95 17.88
N ILE A 120 13.87 13.77 17.26
CA ILE A 120 13.18 12.52 17.61
C ILE A 120 14.21 11.56 18.22
N GLU A 121 14.03 11.20 19.49
CA GLU A 121 14.94 10.33 20.23
C GLU A 121 14.19 9.13 20.81
N ASN A 122 14.75 7.93 20.64
CA ASN A 122 14.24 6.67 21.21
C ASN A 122 15.35 6.04 22.04
N THR A 123 15.16 5.89 23.35
CA THR A 123 16.23 5.49 24.27
C THR A 123 16.02 4.10 24.89
N ASN A 124 15.14 3.27 24.33
CA ASN A 124 14.77 1.97 24.89
C ASN A 124 14.42 0.97 23.75
N SER A 125 13.77 -0.17 24.07
CA SER A 125 13.46 -1.23 23.11
C SER A 125 12.21 -0.99 22.24
N GLY A 126 11.59 0.18 22.30
CA GLY A 126 10.33 0.47 21.59
C GLY A 126 10.53 0.91 20.14
N THR A 127 9.44 1.16 19.40
CA THR A 127 9.49 1.68 18.02
C THR A 127 8.74 2.99 17.90
N ILE A 128 9.36 4.00 17.26
CA ILE A 128 8.69 5.23 16.82
C ILE A 128 8.41 5.14 15.32
N PHE A 129 7.17 5.42 14.91
CA PHE A 129 6.81 5.72 13.52
C PHE A 129 6.52 7.22 13.41
N VAL A 130 7.12 7.89 12.43
CA VAL A 130 6.85 9.31 12.10
C VAL A 130 6.27 9.37 10.70
N GLN A 131 5.09 9.98 10.55
CA GLN A 131 4.38 10.11 9.28
C GLN A 131 3.97 11.57 9.05
N ASP A 132 4.28 12.11 7.87
CA ASP A 132 3.72 13.37 7.37
C ASP A 132 3.70 13.34 5.83
N SER A 133 2.91 14.23 5.24
CA SER A 133 2.94 14.59 3.82
C SER A 133 4.26 15.23 3.38
N ALA A 134 4.74 16.25 4.09
CA ALA A 134 5.97 16.98 3.77
C ALA A 134 6.47 17.81 4.96
N ILE A 135 7.77 17.71 5.27
CA ILE A 135 8.42 18.47 6.35
C ILE A 135 9.54 19.34 5.79
N SER A 136 9.58 20.61 6.20
CA SER A 136 10.66 21.56 5.91
C SER A 136 11.16 22.16 7.21
N VAL A 137 12.42 21.91 7.57
CA VAL A 137 13.02 22.33 8.86
C VAL A 137 14.42 22.89 8.68
N GLY A 138 14.89 23.67 9.64
CA GLY A 138 16.29 24.09 9.72
C GLY A 138 17.20 22.91 10.07
N ARG A 139 16.84 22.13 11.09
CA ARG A 139 17.59 20.93 11.51
C ARG A 139 16.67 19.74 11.78
N LEU A 140 17.19 18.55 11.50
CA LEU A 140 16.55 17.28 11.80
C LEU A 140 17.51 16.38 12.57
N ARG A 141 17.15 15.95 13.78
CA ARG A 141 17.88 14.96 14.55
C ARG A 141 16.99 13.74 14.78
N VAL A 142 17.51 12.56 14.45
CA VAL A 142 16.84 11.27 14.69
C VAL A 142 17.87 10.35 15.35
N HIS A 143 17.68 10.06 16.64
CA HIS A 143 18.61 9.23 17.41
C HIS A 143 17.88 8.05 18.06
N ALA A 144 18.18 6.83 17.61
CA ALA A 144 17.78 5.60 18.29
C ALA A 144 18.93 5.05 19.15
N ALA A 145 18.61 4.50 20.32
CA ALA A 145 19.53 3.87 21.26
C ALA A 145 18.84 2.66 21.94
N GLY A 146 19.59 1.85 22.68
CA GLY A 146 19.06 0.62 23.31
C GLY A 146 18.83 -0.50 22.29
N SER A 147 17.58 -0.93 22.07
CA SER A 147 17.25 -1.98 21.07
C SER A 147 15.97 -1.67 20.29
N GLY A 148 15.58 -0.40 20.25
CA GLY A 148 14.38 0.07 19.61
C GLY A 148 14.58 0.45 18.14
N SER A 149 13.58 1.06 17.53
CA SER A 149 13.72 1.62 16.18
C SER A 149 13.01 2.96 16.00
N ILE A 150 13.42 3.70 14.97
CA ILE A 150 12.72 4.87 14.46
C ILE A 150 12.54 4.70 12.95
N GLN A 151 11.30 4.71 12.49
CA GLN A 151 10.95 4.81 11.08
C GLN A 151 10.42 6.21 10.79
N TRP A 152 11.14 6.95 9.95
CA TRP A 152 10.72 8.23 9.39
C TRP A 152 10.16 7.98 7.99
N ASP A 153 8.86 8.22 7.79
CA ASP A 153 8.14 7.96 6.54
C ASP A 153 7.42 9.22 6.08
N VAL A 154 8.17 10.08 5.38
CA VAL A 154 7.72 11.43 4.98
C VAL A 154 8.16 11.67 3.53
N PRO A 155 7.25 11.59 2.54
CA PRO A 155 7.58 11.59 1.12
C PRO A 155 8.52 12.70 0.66
N THR A 156 8.35 13.92 1.19
CA THR A 156 9.26 15.05 0.95
C THR A 156 9.79 15.59 2.27
N THR A 157 11.10 15.51 2.49
CA THR A 157 11.77 16.16 3.64
C THR A 157 12.86 17.12 3.16
N VAL A 158 12.84 18.36 3.65
CA VAL A 158 13.80 19.41 3.33
C VAL A 158 14.45 19.93 4.61
N VAL A 159 15.79 19.87 4.71
CA VAL A 159 16.54 20.21 5.92
C VAL A 159 17.58 21.29 5.60
N ALA A 160 17.25 22.55 5.90
CA ALA A 160 17.96 23.73 5.41
C ALA A 160 19.37 23.95 6.00
N THR A 161 19.72 23.31 7.12
CA THR A 161 21.06 23.39 7.75
C THR A 161 21.70 22.01 7.93
N ALA A 162 21.13 21.14 8.77
CA ALA A 162 21.79 19.88 9.12
C ALA A 162 20.82 18.75 9.49
N ALA A 163 21.06 17.55 8.95
CA ALA A 163 20.42 16.31 9.38
C ALA A 163 21.41 15.40 10.12
N ASP A 164 21.01 14.85 11.26
CA ASP A 164 21.79 13.91 12.10
C ASP A 164 20.96 12.64 12.33
N LEU A 165 21.34 11.53 11.67
CA LEU A 165 20.70 10.22 11.79
C LEU A 165 21.64 9.25 12.51
N THR A 166 21.37 8.96 13.78
CA THR A 166 22.23 8.12 14.62
C THR A 166 21.47 6.90 15.14
N SER A 167 22.03 5.71 14.96
CA SER A 167 21.75 4.52 15.76
C SER A 167 22.89 4.29 16.75
N SER A 168 22.57 3.97 18.00
CA SER A 168 23.50 3.37 18.95
C SER A 168 22.96 2.04 19.51
N ASP A 169 23.87 1.27 20.12
CA ASP A 169 23.58 -0.02 20.74
C ASP A 169 23.03 -1.03 19.70
N ALA A 170 21.86 -1.63 19.92
CA ALA A 170 21.21 -2.58 19.01
C ALA A 170 19.96 -1.99 18.32
N SER A 171 19.84 -0.66 18.26
CA SER A 171 18.68 0.04 17.71
C SER A 171 18.78 0.28 16.20
N SER A 172 17.70 0.67 15.51
CA SER A 172 17.79 0.99 14.06
C SER A 172 17.03 2.25 13.65
N VAL A 173 17.59 3.01 12.71
CA VAL A 173 16.95 4.19 12.11
C VAL A 173 16.73 3.94 10.61
N ALA A 174 15.48 4.01 10.16
CA ALA A 174 15.12 3.88 8.75
C ALA A 174 14.41 5.15 8.27
N LEU A 175 14.94 5.79 7.23
CA LEU A 175 14.37 7.00 6.62
C LEU A 175 13.87 6.69 5.21
N PHE A 176 12.59 6.97 4.99
CA PHE A 176 11.89 6.83 3.72
C PHE A 176 11.35 8.20 3.28
N ALA A 177 11.78 8.64 2.10
CA ALA A 177 11.34 9.90 1.48
C ALA A 177 11.03 9.65 -0.01
N SER A 178 9.89 9.01 -0.27
CA SER A 178 9.48 8.47 -1.58
C SER A 178 9.42 9.49 -2.73
N THR A 179 9.47 10.79 -2.45
CA THR A 179 9.61 11.87 -3.44
C THR A 179 11.00 12.49 -3.39
N ALA A 180 11.42 13.08 -2.25
CA ALA A 180 12.72 13.74 -2.15
C ALA A 180 13.24 13.90 -0.70
N PHE A 181 14.55 13.74 -0.51
CA PHE A 181 15.27 14.14 0.69
C PHE A 181 16.35 15.16 0.31
N GLN A 182 16.13 16.43 0.68
CA GLN A 182 17.05 17.53 0.38
C GLN A 182 17.64 18.07 1.67
N VAL A 183 18.96 18.20 1.73
CA VAL A 183 19.66 18.67 2.93
C VAL A 183 20.91 19.47 2.56
N HIS A 184 21.34 20.37 3.45
CA HIS A 184 22.61 21.07 3.32
C HIS A 184 23.78 20.18 3.79
N GLU A 185 23.90 19.94 5.11
CA GLU A 185 24.86 19.01 5.71
C GLU A 185 24.16 17.76 6.28
N MET A 186 24.72 16.57 6.08
CA MET A 186 24.17 15.31 6.59
C MET A 186 25.21 14.52 7.38
N LYS A 187 24.87 14.11 8.60
CA LYS A 187 25.59 13.11 9.37
C LYS A 187 24.74 11.84 9.50
N VAL A 188 25.36 10.70 9.28
CA VAL A 188 24.79 9.36 9.50
C VAL A 188 25.75 8.55 10.37
N SER A 189 25.25 7.83 11.37
CA SER A 189 26.10 7.12 12.33
C SER A 189 25.50 5.82 12.86
N SER A 190 26.27 4.73 12.80
CA SER A 190 25.99 3.46 13.48
C SER A 190 27.02 3.23 14.59
N ILE A 191 26.57 3.17 15.85
CA ILE A 191 27.41 3.09 17.05
C ILE A 191 26.99 1.87 17.88
N GLY A 192 27.10 0.69 17.29
CA GLY A 192 26.76 -0.58 17.93
C GLY A 192 26.49 -1.69 16.90
N THR A 193 25.55 -2.59 17.18
CA THR A 193 25.09 -3.61 16.21
C THR A 193 23.94 -3.11 15.33
N GLY A 194 23.48 -1.88 15.54
CA GLY A 194 22.30 -1.27 14.93
C GLY A 194 22.51 -0.60 13.58
N ASP A 195 21.58 -0.75 12.65
CA ASP A 195 21.68 -0.21 11.28
C ASP A 195 21.11 1.21 11.15
N VAL A 196 21.67 2.01 10.23
CA VAL A 196 21.00 3.23 9.73
C VAL A 196 20.82 3.14 8.21
N ALA A 197 19.59 3.35 7.75
CA ALA A 197 19.18 3.14 6.38
C ALA A 197 18.40 4.35 5.82
N VAL A 198 18.72 4.75 4.58
CA VAL A 198 18.12 5.92 3.92
C VAL A 198 17.70 5.57 2.49
N SER A 199 16.42 5.81 2.18
CA SER A 199 15.80 5.56 0.89
C SER A 199 14.99 6.78 0.43
N SER A 200 15.28 7.29 -0.77
CA SER A 200 14.53 8.38 -1.40
C SER A 200 14.51 8.24 -2.92
N SER A 201 13.50 8.80 -3.59
CA SER A 201 13.53 8.91 -5.06
C SER A 201 14.46 10.01 -5.56
N ASN A 202 14.85 10.96 -4.71
CA ASN A 202 15.80 12.02 -5.02
C ASN A 202 16.53 12.50 -3.75
N LEU A 203 17.76 12.02 -3.55
CA LEU A 203 18.62 12.39 -2.43
C LEU A 203 19.65 13.44 -2.86
N THR A 204 19.59 14.64 -2.28
CA THR A 204 20.53 15.74 -2.56
C THR A 204 21.12 16.28 -1.25
N ILE A 205 22.44 16.20 -1.11
CA ILE A 205 23.20 16.67 0.06
C ILE A 205 24.15 17.78 -0.38
N THR A 206 23.82 19.04 -0.09
CA THR A 206 24.38 20.20 -0.79
C THR A 206 25.88 20.41 -0.55
N THR A 207 26.37 20.18 0.68
CA THR A 207 27.76 20.49 1.06
C THR A 207 28.52 19.29 1.58
N HIS A 208 28.07 18.64 2.66
CA HIS A 208 28.84 17.57 3.29
C HIS A 208 28.01 16.36 3.73
N LEU A 209 28.52 15.15 3.49
CA LEU A 209 28.03 13.88 4.03
C LEU A 209 29.09 13.23 4.92
N GLN A 210 28.86 13.20 6.23
CA GLN A 210 29.66 12.47 7.20
C GLN A 210 29.00 11.12 7.53
N THR A 211 29.74 10.02 7.34
CA THR A 211 29.30 8.65 7.67
C THR A 211 30.25 8.06 8.72
N GLU A 212 29.75 7.70 9.91
CA GLU A 212 30.56 7.10 10.97
C GLU A 212 30.03 5.70 11.35
N ILE A 213 30.91 4.70 11.37
CA ILE A 213 30.56 3.31 11.77
C ILE A 213 31.52 2.89 12.88
N ALA A 214 30.99 2.81 14.09
CA ALA A 214 31.68 2.48 15.33
C ALA A 214 31.13 1.19 15.98
N GLY A 215 30.70 0.24 15.15
CA GLY A 215 30.26 -1.08 15.59
C GLY A 215 30.07 -2.07 14.43
N SER A 216 29.24 -3.09 14.59
CA SER A 216 28.91 -4.08 13.55
C SER A 216 27.66 -3.74 12.73
N GLY A 217 26.92 -2.70 13.09
CA GLY A 217 25.81 -2.19 12.31
C GLY A 217 26.28 -1.44 11.05
N ASN A 218 25.42 -1.38 10.05
CA ASN A 218 25.72 -0.89 8.72
C ASN A 218 25.14 0.51 8.49
N VAL A 219 25.68 1.22 7.50
CA VAL A 219 25.03 2.41 6.92
C VAL A 219 24.65 2.10 5.47
N VAL A 220 23.37 2.26 5.13
CA VAL A 220 22.81 1.86 3.83
C VAL A 220 22.10 3.02 3.15
N PHE A 221 22.54 3.37 1.94
CA PHE A 221 21.81 4.25 1.03
C PHE A 221 21.31 3.42 -0.16
N SER A 222 19.99 3.27 -0.30
CA SER A 222 19.37 2.43 -1.35
C SER A 222 18.94 3.21 -2.60
N CYS A 223 19.44 4.44 -2.77
CA CYS A 223 18.87 5.42 -3.68
C CYS A 223 19.92 6.23 -4.44
N ASN A 224 19.64 6.51 -5.72
CA ASN A 224 20.44 7.41 -6.53
C ASN A 224 20.43 8.81 -5.88
N GLY A 225 21.60 9.29 -5.48
CA GLY A 225 21.76 10.61 -4.86
C GLY A 225 23.00 11.35 -5.31
N THR A 226 23.10 12.62 -4.93
CA THR A 226 24.30 13.44 -5.14
C THR A 226 24.75 14.09 -3.83
N CYS A 227 26.07 14.22 -3.64
CA CYS A 227 26.62 15.08 -2.59
C CYS A 227 27.80 15.95 -3.04
N GLY A 228 28.09 16.98 -2.24
CA GLY A 228 29.36 17.71 -2.30
C GLY A 228 30.53 16.85 -1.83
N ASP A 229 31.02 17.08 -0.62
CA ASP A 229 32.13 16.32 -0.04
C ASP A 229 31.63 15.20 0.88
N GLN A 230 32.29 14.04 0.85
CA GLN A 230 31.98 12.90 1.71
C GLN A 230 33.15 12.56 2.64
N SER A 231 32.86 12.28 3.91
CA SER A 231 33.83 11.71 4.86
C SER A 231 33.28 10.45 5.51
N ILE A 232 33.92 9.31 5.25
CA ILE A 232 33.59 8.01 5.84
C ILE A 232 34.63 7.66 6.91
N ARG A 233 34.17 7.30 8.10
CA ARG A 233 35.00 6.86 9.23
C ARG A 233 34.49 5.53 9.75
N GLN A 234 35.12 4.44 9.33
CA GLN A 234 34.74 3.08 9.68
C GLN A 234 35.76 2.48 10.66
N MET A 235 35.39 2.44 11.93
CA MET A 235 36.18 1.91 13.05
C MET A 235 35.67 0.55 13.53
N GLY A 236 34.40 0.21 13.25
CA GLY A 236 33.79 -1.09 13.57
C GLY A 236 33.59 -2.00 12.34
N PRO A 237 33.34 -3.30 12.52
CA PRO A 237 33.25 -4.29 11.44
C PRO A 237 31.98 -4.23 10.57
N GLY A 238 31.06 -3.30 10.81
CA GLY A 238 29.91 -3.04 9.93
C GLY A 238 30.32 -2.38 8.61
N ASN A 239 29.44 -2.43 7.61
CA ASN A 239 29.73 -2.02 6.24
C ASN A 239 29.09 -0.67 5.87
N ALA A 240 29.74 0.10 4.99
CA ALA A 240 29.25 1.37 4.48
C ALA A 240 28.78 1.25 3.02
N TYR A 241 27.49 1.03 2.78
CA TYR A 241 26.90 0.97 1.45
C TYR A 241 26.48 2.36 0.98
N THR A 242 27.43 3.15 0.46
CA THR A 242 27.20 4.56 0.08
C THR A 242 27.25 4.85 -1.42
N SER A 243 27.64 3.89 -2.27
CA SER A 243 27.86 4.11 -3.72
C SER A 243 26.61 4.51 -4.52
N ALA A 244 25.41 4.36 -3.96
CA ALA A 244 24.19 4.89 -4.55
C ALA A 244 24.17 6.45 -4.55
N ILE A 245 24.87 7.09 -3.61
CA ILE A 245 25.17 8.53 -3.67
C ILE A 245 26.47 8.73 -4.43
N THR A 246 26.45 9.54 -5.48
CA THR A 246 27.69 10.01 -6.12
C THR A 246 28.10 11.38 -5.56
N CYS A 247 29.25 11.44 -4.90
CA CYS A 247 29.77 12.67 -4.30
C CYS A 247 30.84 13.34 -5.17
N ALA A 248 31.08 14.64 -5.00
CA ALA A 248 32.12 15.36 -5.73
C ALA A 248 33.53 14.91 -5.31
N ASN A 249 33.79 14.88 -4.00
CA ASN A 249 35.01 14.34 -3.42
C ASN A 249 34.66 13.38 -2.28
N THR A 250 35.42 12.30 -2.10
CA THR A 250 35.24 11.34 -1.01
C THR A 250 36.55 11.08 -0.27
N SER A 251 36.50 11.10 1.06
CA SER A 251 37.58 10.68 1.95
C SER A 251 37.13 9.47 2.78
N VAL A 252 37.95 8.43 2.84
CA VAL A 252 37.64 7.19 3.58
C VAL A 252 38.77 6.88 4.56
N LEU A 253 38.44 6.83 5.85
CA LEU A 253 39.27 6.25 6.91
C LEU A 253 38.65 4.92 7.34
N ALA A 254 39.27 3.81 6.93
CA ALA A 254 38.77 2.45 7.14
C ALA A 254 39.74 1.63 8.02
N ALA A 255 39.51 1.65 9.33
CA ALA A 255 40.32 0.97 10.34
C ALA A 255 39.63 -0.29 10.91
N SER A 256 38.93 -1.05 10.07
CA SER A 256 38.14 -2.21 10.50
C SER A 256 38.12 -3.37 9.49
N ALA A 257 37.30 -4.38 9.76
CA ALA A 257 37.10 -5.55 8.90
C ALA A 257 35.90 -5.45 7.94
N GLY A 258 35.10 -4.38 8.02
CA GLY A 258 33.92 -4.17 7.15
C GLY A 258 34.29 -3.59 5.79
N ASP A 259 33.42 -3.77 4.79
CA ASP A 259 33.62 -3.26 3.44
C ASP A 259 32.94 -1.89 3.23
N VAL A 260 33.60 -1.01 2.48
CA VAL A 260 33.13 0.35 2.15
C VAL A 260 32.85 0.42 0.65
N TYR A 261 31.66 0.87 0.27
CA TYR A 261 31.27 1.07 -1.14
C TYR A 261 30.97 2.55 -1.38
N VAL A 262 31.66 3.15 -2.35
CA VAL A 262 31.61 4.59 -2.66
C VAL A 262 31.47 4.86 -4.16
N ALA A 263 30.92 6.02 -4.50
CA ALA A 263 30.95 6.60 -5.85
C ALA A 263 31.34 8.08 -5.76
N THR A 264 32.34 8.50 -6.54
CA THR A 264 32.87 9.87 -6.55
C THR A 264 33.02 10.39 -7.98
N THR A 265 33.07 11.73 -8.18
CA THR A 265 33.31 12.35 -9.49
C THR A 265 34.72 12.88 -9.69
N ASN A 266 35.32 13.52 -8.67
CA ASN A 266 36.56 14.27 -8.84
C ASN A 266 37.76 13.60 -8.13
N ALA A 267 37.55 13.16 -6.89
CA ALA A 267 38.61 12.61 -6.04
C ALA A 267 38.11 11.56 -5.04
N LEU A 268 38.93 10.53 -4.80
CA LEU A 268 38.79 9.56 -3.73
C LEU A 268 40.15 9.36 -3.05
N ASP A 269 40.22 9.67 -1.75
CA ASP A 269 41.38 9.43 -0.90
C ASP A 269 41.05 8.38 0.18
N VAL A 270 41.93 7.40 0.35
CA VAL A 270 41.67 6.21 1.19
C VAL A 270 42.84 5.93 2.13
N ASP A 271 42.62 6.13 3.43
CA ASP A 271 43.46 5.62 4.50
C ASP A 271 42.84 4.33 5.05
N GLN A 272 43.40 3.18 4.66
CA GLN A 272 42.95 1.87 5.10
C GLN A 272 43.94 1.26 6.10
N MET A 273 43.50 1.12 7.35
CA MET A 273 44.26 0.54 8.45
C MET A 273 43.73 -0.84 8.90
N GLY A 274 42.72 -1.38 8.21
CA GLY A 274 42.05 -2.65 8.54
C GLY A 274 42.02 -3.68 7.41
N SER A 275 41.35 -4.81 7.64
CA SER A 275 41.25 -5.96 6.72
C SER A 275 40.05 -5.92 5.78
N GLY A 276 39.15 -4.95 5.93
CA GLY A 276 38.07 -4.69 4.98
C GLY A 276 38.59 -4.22 3.62
N THR A 277 37.69 -3.92 2.69
CA THR A 277 38.03 -3.41 1.35
C THR A 277 37.20 -2.17 1.02
N VAL A 278 37.87 -1.12 0.52
CA VAL A 278 37.20 0.02 -0.11
C VAL A 278 36.97 -0.27 -1.59
N TYR A 279 35.72 -0.24 -2.03
CA TYR A 279 35.28 -0.43 -3.40
C TYR A 279 34.78 0.89 -4.00
N LEU A 280 35.34 1.27 -5.14
CA LEU A 280 34.82 2.35 -5.97
C LEU A 280 33.93 1.76 -7.07
N GLU A 281 32.66 2.16 -7.06
CA GLU A 281 31.72 1.87 -8.14
C GLU A 281 31.92 2.86 -9.29
N LEU A 282 32.24 2.35 -10.48
CA LEU A 282 32.38 3.15 -11.68
C LEU A 282 31.06 3.21 -12.45
N SER A 283 30.49 4.41 -12.56
CA SER A 283 29.34 4.67 -13.44
C SER A 283 29.79 4.56 -14.91
N PRO A 284 29.16 3.70 -15.73
CA PRO A 284 29.58 3.47 -17.13
C PRO A 284 29.30 4.65 -18.07
N GLU A 285 28.56 5.66 -17.62
CA GLU A 285 28.20 6.87 -18.38
C GLU A 285 29.25 7.99 -18.27
N ARG A 286 30.38 7.76 -17.60
CA ARG A 286 31.38 8.81 -17.27
C ARG A 286 32.73 8.56 -17.97
N ASP A 287 33.06 9.46 -18.90
CA ASP A 287 34.39 9.50 -19.56
C ASP A 287 35.54 9.93 -18.62
N GLN A 288 35.23 10.54 -17.47
CA GLN A 288 36.24 11.03 -16.51
C GLN A 288 36.41 10.07 -15.34
N VAL A 289 37.63 9.55 -15.21
CA VAL A 289 38.07 8.77 -14.04
C VAL A 289 38.47 9.75 -12.92
N PRO A 290 37.96 9.59 -11.69
CA PRO A 290 38.33 10.44 -10.55
C PRO A 290 39.81 10.27 -10.18
N THR A 291 40.38 11.26 -9.49
CA THR A 291 41.73 11.20 -8.92
C THR A 291 41.73 10.21 -7.75
N LEU A 292 42.58 9.18 -7.80
CA LEU A 292 42.61 8.10 -6.79
C LEU A 292 43.87 8.15 -5.93
N SER A 293 43.68 7.98 -4.63
CA SER A 293 44.74 7.81 -3.62
C SER A 293 44.37 6.67 -2.66
N GLY A 294 45.38 5.99 -2.11
CA GLY A 294 45.21 4.86 -1.20
C GLY A 294 45.03 3.49 -1.86
N ILE A 295 44.53 2.52 -1.09
CA ILE A 295 44.27 1.14 -1.52
C ILE A 295 42.75 0.95 -1.71
N LEU A 296 42.33 0.51 -2.91
CA LEU A 296 40.93 0.28 -3.25
C LEU A 296 40.78 -0.80 -4.32
N ARG A 297 39.54 -1.24 -4.57
CA ARG A 297 39.14 -2.07 -5.72
C ARG A 297 38.12 -1.35 -6.58
N LEU A 298 38.24 -1.48 -7.90
CA LEU A 298 37.23 -0.98 -8.85
C LEU A 298 36.15 -2.04 -9.06
N VAL A 299 34.88 -1.66 -9.01
CA VAL A 299 33.73 -2.52 -9.35
C VAL A 299 32.84 -1.86 -10.40
N HIS A 300 32.31 -2.70 -11.29
CA HIS A 300 31.42 -2.31 -12.41
C HIS A 300 29.96 -2.72 -12.16
N ARG A 301 29.62 -3.05 -10.91
CA ARG A 301 28.30 -3.49 -10.48
C ARG A 301 28.08 -3.02 -9.04
N ALA A 302 26.91 -2.45 -8.79
CA ALA A 302 26.46 -2.10 -7.44
C ALA A 302 26.57 -3.30 -6.48
N PRO A 303 26.93 -3.06 -5.21
CA PRO A 303 26.91 -4.11 -4.19
C PRO A 303 25.48 -4.61 -3.96
N THR A 304 25.36 -5.85 -3.50
CA THR A 304 24.10 -6.34 -2.92
C THR A 304 23.88 -5.62 -1.59
N ILE A 305 23.10 -4.54 -1.61
CA ILE A 305 22.72 -3.81 -0.40
C ILE A 305 21.80 -4.66 0.50
N PRO A 306 21.87 -4.52 1.83
CA PRO A 306 20.89 -5.08 2.75
C PRO A 306 19.48 -4.57 2.42
N ALA A 307 18.47 -5.42 2.57
CA ALA A 307 17.07 -5.03 2.38
C ALA A 307 16.63 -4.10 3.52
N ILE A 308 16.22 -2.87 3.18
CA ILE A 308 15.69 -1.92 4.16
C ILE A 308 14.24 -2.32 4.47
N SER A 309 13.98 -2.73 5.71
CA SER A 309 12.63 -3.09 6.16
C SER A 309 11.78 -1.84 6.38
N HIS A 310 10.86 -1.57 5.45
CA HIS A 310 9.71 -0.70 5.72
C HIS A 310 8.66 -1.49 6.50
N VAL A 311 8.24 -0.98 7.65
CA VAL A 311 7.22 -1.59 8.50
C VAL A 311 5.97 -0.70 8.47
N GLN A 312 4.80 -1.28 8.21
CA GLN A 312 3.56 -0.51 8.26
C GLN A 312 3.30 -0.04 9.71
N ALA A 313 3.10 1.26 9.91
CA ALA A 313 2.74 1.81 11.21
C ALA A 313 1.47 1.13 11.74
N PRO A 314 1.43 0.67 13.02
CA PRO A 314 0.25 0.01 13.56
C PRO A 314 -0.99 0.90 13.47
N PRO A 315 -2.16 0.36 13.09
CA PRO A 315 -3.35 1.17 12.92
C PRO A 315 -3.72 1.88 14.23
N HIS A 316 -4.17 3.13 14.10
CA HIS A 316 -4.94 3.79 15.13
C HIS A 316 -6.23 3.00 15.32
N VAL A 317 -6.42 2.42 16.51
CA VAL A 317 -7.63 1.65 16.85
C VAL A 317 -8.14 2.21 18.15
N LEU A 318 -8.87 3.32 18.04
CA LEU A 318 -9.70 3.88 19.08
C LEU A 318 -11.08 4.14 18.51
N LEU A 319 -11.83 3.05 18.31
CA LEU A 319 -13.28 3.09 18.26
C LEU A 319 -13.76 3.89 19.47
N ARG A 320 -14.26 5.11 19.26
CA ARG A 320 -14.79 5.96 20.35
C ARG A 320 -15.92 5.20 21.05
N PRO A 321 -15.79 4.84 22.36
CA PRO A 321 -16.94 4.40 23.13
C PRO A 321 -17.92 5.57 23.17
N SER A 322 -19.13 5.40 22.62
CA SER A 322 -19.92 6.55 22.18
C SER A 322 -20.15 7.58 23.29
N SER A 323 -19.53 8.76 23.10
CA SER A 323 -19.51 9.80 24.10
C SER A 323 -20.91 10.36 24.27
N ARG A 324 -21.41 10.31 25.50
CA ARG A 324 -22.76 10.72 25.91
C ARG A 324 -22.93 12.24 25.78
N GLU A 325 -23.08 12.70 24.54
CA GLU A 325 -23.04 14.12 24.18
C GLU A 325 -24.26 14.89 24.69
N ASN A 326 -24.06 16.18 24.98
CA ASN A 326 -25.11 17.04 25.50
C ASN A 326 -26.10 17.39 24.38
N LYS A 327 -27.39 17.17 24.65
CA LYS A 327 -28.49 17.38 23.69
C LYS A 327 -28.38 18.75 22.99
N PRO A 328 -28.18 18.81 21.66
CA PRO A 328 -28.24 20.06 20.91
C PRO A 328 -29.64 20.70 20.97
N SER A 329 -29.72 22.00 20.71
CA SER A 329 -30.99 22.70 20.52
C SER A 329 -31.66 22.30 19.20
N ASP A 330 -32.96 21.99 19.25
CA ASP A 330 -33.73 21.27 18.20
C ASP A 330 -33.94 21.97 16.83
N ASP A 331 -33.11 22.94 16.42
CA ASP A 331 -33.41 23.89 15.31
C ASP A 331 -32.55 23.77 14.03
N ASP A 332 -31.63 22.81 13.90
CA ASP A 332 -30.84 22.57 12.66
C ASP A 332 -31.07 21.19 12.03
N MET A 333 -32.14 21.07 11.23
CA MET A 333 -32.48 19.87 10.47
C MET A 333 -31.87 19.88 9.04
N THR A 334 -30.55 19.88 8.89
CA THR A 334 -29.92 19.98 7.55
C THR A 334 -29.24 18.71 7.02
N ASN A 335 -28.60 17.85 7.84
CA ASN A 335 -28.08 16.54 7.40
C ASN A 335 -28.20 15.46 8.51
N GLU A 336 -29.39 14.91 8.72
CA GLU A 336 -29.58 13.76 9.62
C GLU A 336 -29.03 12.48 8.98
N VAL A 337 -27.94 11.96 9.55
CA VAL A 337 -27.36 10.65 9.26
C VAL A 337 -28.37 9.55 9.58
N LYS A 338 -28.48 8.51 8.75
CA LYS A 338 -29.36 7.36 9.02
C LYS A 338 -28.57 6.05 9.05
N GLN A 339 -28.46 5.48 10.25
CA GLN A 339 -27.81 4.18 10.51
C GLN A 339 -28.86 3.07 10.62
N TYR A 340 -28.97 2.23 9.59
CA TYR A 340 -29.89 1.10 9.56
C TYR A 340 -29.20 -0.16 10.06
N HIS A 341 -29.71 -0.74 11.16
CA HIS A 341 -29.22 -2.00 11.73
C HIS A 341 -30.10 -3.17 11.30
N VAL A 342 -29.48 -4.26 10.84
CA VAL A 342 -30.16 -5.54 10.55
C VAL A 342 -29.39 -6.68 11.22
N THR A 343 -30.11 -7.68 11.69
CA THR A 343 -29.56 -8.91 12.28
C THR A 343 -30.26 -10.10 11.64
N LEU A 344 -29.48 -11.09 11.19
CA LEU A 344 -29.96 -12.30 10.51
C LEU A 344 -29.45 -13.55 11.23
N ASP A 345 -30.33 -14.53 11.40
CA ASP A 345 -30.03 -15.79 12.09
C ASP A 345 -29.43 -16.83 11.14
N GLY A 346 -28.36 -17.49 11.59
CA GLY A 346 -27.69 -18.60 10.94
C GLY A 346 -26.24 -18.29 10.54
N THR A 347 -25.43 -19.34 10.43
CA THR A 347 -24.09 -19.31 9.84
C THR A 347 -24.19 -18.99 8.35
N PHE A 348 -23.62 -17.86 7.91
CA PHE A 348 -23.40 -17.59 6.49
C PHE A 348 -21.92 -17.79 6.17
N THR A 349 -21.63 -18.49 5.07
CA THR A 349 -20.27 -18.75 4.60
C THR A 349 -19.93 -17.97 3.33
N ALA A 350 -20.91 -17.32 2.70
CA ALA A 350 -20.72 -16.58 1.46
C ALA A 350 -21.39 -15.20 1.50
N LEU A 351 -20.74 -14.21 0.90
CA LEU A 351 -21.26 -12.86 0.68
C LEU A 351 -21.37 -12.58 -0.84
N ASP A 352 -22.49 -12.00 -1.28
CA ASP A 352 -22.71 -11.57 -2.67
C ASP A 352 -23.20 -10.12 -2.68
N LEU A 353 -22.36 -9.20 -3.14
CA LEU A 353 -22.41 -7.76 -2.83
C LEU A 353 -22.64 -6.92 -4.11
N ASP A 354 -23.83 -6.33 -4.23
CA ASP A 354 -24.22 -5.35 -5.25
C ASP A 354 -24.52 -4.01 -4.56
N CYS A 355 -23.50 -3.44 -3.90
CA CYS A 355 -23.61 -2.29 -3.00
C CYS A 355 -22.48 -1.26 -3.20
N GLY A 356 -22.59 -0.10 -2.56
CA GLY A 356 -21.49 0.85 -2.39
C GLY A 356 -20.36 0.30 -1.50
N ARG A 357 -19.57 1.19 -0.91
CA ARG A 357 -18.40 0.79 -0.11
C ARG A 357 -18.80 -0.11 1.04
N THR A 358 -18.16 -1.27 1.15
CA THR A 358 -18.55 -2.34 2.07
C THR A 358 -17.34 -2.78 2.91
N PHE A 359 -17.51 -2.90 4.22
CA PHE A 359 -16.48 -3.34 5.17
C PHE A 359 -16.93 -4.64 5.82
N VAL A 360 -16.21 -5.74 5.60
CA VAL A 360 -16.43 -7.04 6.24
C VAL A 360 -15.52 -7.12 7.46
N VAL A 361 -16.13 -7.14 8.65
CA VAL A 361 -15.49 -6.95 9.95
C VAL A 361 -15.69 -8.19 10.82
N GLU A 362 -14.66 -8.64 11.54
CA GLU A 362 -14.79 -9.67 12.56
C GLU A 362 -15.58 -9.12 13.77
N ASP A 363 -16.65 -9.80 14.17
CA ASP A 363 -17.29 -9.60 15.48
C ASP A 363 -17.13 -10.89 16.32
N PRO A 364 -16.11 -10.97 17.18
CA PRO A 364 -15.83 -12.14 18.01
C PRO A 364 -16.81 -12.27 19.20
N ALA A 365 -17.76 -11.34 19.36
CA ALA A 365 -18.83 -11.43 20.35
C ALA A 365 -20.11 -12.07 19.78
N GLN A 366 -20.22 -12.28 18.47
CA GLN A 366 -21.30 -13.11 17.92
C GLN A 366 -21.05 -14.59 18.21
N ASN A 367 -22.10 -15.28 18.64
CA ASN A 367 -22.14 -16.74 18.47
C ASN A 367 -22.15 -17.05 16.96
N GLU A 368 -21.59 -18.19 16.57
CA GLU A 368 -21.36 -18.60 15.15
C GLU A 368 -22.57 -18.41 14.21
N ALA A 369 -23.79 -18.40 14.74
CA ALA A 369 -25.05 -18.35 14.01
C ALA A 369 -25.74 -16.97 13.98
N ILE A 370 -25.02 -15.85 14.04
CA ILE A 370 -25.60 -14.50 13.83
C ILE A 370 -24.70 -13.65 12.93
N ILE A 371 -25.29 -12.99 11.93
CA ILE A 371 -24.68 -11.84 11.23
C ILE A 371 -25.45 -10.57 11.56
N ARG A 372 -24.71 -9.49 11.83
CA ARG A 372 -25.21 -8.12 11.92
C ARG A 372 -24.68 -7.35 10.71
N TYR A 373 -25.50 -6.49 10.11
CA TYR A 373 -24.98 -5.50 9.17
C TYR A 373 -25.60 -4.13 9.42
N GLU A 374 -24.83 -3.10 9.09
CA GLU A 374 -25.18 -1.70 9.31
C GLU A 374 -24.99 -0.91 8.03
N ILE A 375 -25.93 -0.02 7.72
CA ILE A 375 -25.86 0.82 6.52
C ILE A 375 -25.95 2.28 6.93
N ILE A 376 -24.94 3.05 6.54
CA ILE A 376 -24.74 4.46 6.90
C ILE A 376 -24.90 5.31 5.63
N THR A 377 -25.77 6.32 5.71
CA THR A 377 -25.95 7.33 4.65
C THR A 377 -26.22 8.72 5.24
N ASP A 378 -25.77 9.74 4.49
CA ASP A 378 -25.94 11.17 4.75
C ASP A 378 -27.27 11.75 4.22
N SER A 379 -28.05 10.95 3.51
CA SER A 379 -29.16 11.44 2.69
C SER A 379 -30.50 10.97 3.23
N SER A 380 -31.16 11.89 3.94
CA SER A 380 -32.45 11.70 4.58
C SER A 380 -33.58 11.27 3.62
N SER A 381 -33.39 11.46 2.31
CA SER A 381 -34.30 11.14 1.21
C SER A 381 -34.04 9.80 0.51
N TYR A 382 -33.17 8.93 1.04
CA TYR A 382 -33.08 7.53 0.60
C TYR A 382 -34.39 6.77 0.89
N LEU A 383 -35.30 6.84 -0.06
CA LEU A 383 -36.50 6.00 -0.13
C LEU A 383 -36.09 4.69 -0.79
N TRP A 384 -35.50 3.78 -0.01
CA TRP A 384 -34.90 2.52 -0.44
C TRP A 384 -35.88 1.65 -1.25
N GLN A 385 -35.87 1.79 -2.58
CA GLN A 385 -36.84 1.12 -3.47
C GLN A 385 -36.63 -0.39 -3.60
N ALA A 386 -35.43 -0.88 -3.32
CA ALA A 386 -35.15 -2.30 -3.23
C ALA A 386 -33.95 -2.57 -2.30
N TYR A 387 -34.22 -2.72 -0.99
CA TYR A 387 -33.35 -3.52 -0.13
C TYR A 387 -33.74 -4.98 -0.28
N GLY A 388 -33.03 -5.69 -1.14
CA GLY A 388 -32.97 -7.14 -1.09
C GLY A 388 -31.77 -7.55 -0.25
N HIS A 389 -32.01 -8.12 0.93
CA HIS A 389 -31.16 -9.22 1.36
C HIS A 389 -31.78 -10.52 0.82
N THR A 390 -30.96 -11.42 0.30
CA THR A 390 -31.42 -12.75 -0.13
C THR A 390 -30.60 -13.80 0.58
N GLU A 391 -31.26 -14.54 1.47
CA GLU A 391 -30.69 -15.79 1.98
C GLU A 391 -30.84 -16.87 0.90
N GLY A 392 -29.73 -17.38 0.40
CA GLY A 392 -29.71 -18.44 -0.60
C GLY A 392 -28.71 -19.54 -0.25
N VAL A 393 -28.84 -20.70 -0.89
CA VAL A 393 -27.80 -21.74 -0.89
C VAL A 393 -27.20 -21.80 -2.29
N VAL A 394 -26.01 -21.23 -2.47
CA VAL A 394 -25.37 -21.09 -3.79
C VAL A 394 -24.13 -21.97 -3.82
N GLY A 395 -24.19 -23.09 -4.55
CA GLY A 395 -23.12 -24.09 -4.59
C GLY A 395 -23.02 -25.00 -3.34
N GLY A 396 -23.81 -24.71 -2.29
CA GLY A 396 -23.78 -25.39 -1.00
C GLY A 396 -23.64 -24.42 0.18
N ASP A 397 -23.09 -23.23 -0.07
CA ASP A 397 -22.87 -22.18 0.92
C ASP A 397 -24.13 -21.38 1.24
N LYS A 398 -24.42 -21.16 2.54
CA LYS A 398 -25.44 -20.18 2.95
C LYS A 398 -24.90 -18.79 2.62
N THR A 399 -25.48 -18.19 1.59
CA THR A 399 -25.06 -16.93 0.98
C THR A 399 -25.95 -15.80 1.47
N LEU A 400 -25.33 -14.73 1.97
CA LEU A 400 -25.97 -13.45 2.19
C LEU A 400 -25.76 -12.58 0.95
N GLY A 401 -26.78 -12.52 0.09
CA GLY A 401 -26.82 -11.53 -0.98
C GLY A 401 -27.29 -10.19 -0.42
N LEU A 402 -26.58 -9.10 -0.73
CA LEU A 402 -26.95 -7.72 -0.38
C LEU A 402 -26.96 -6.86 -1.66
N VAL A 403 -28.10 -6.21 -1.92
CA VAL A 403 -28.28 -5.30 -3.05
C VAL A 403 -28.64 -3.91 -2.52
N CYS A 404 -27.79 -2.92 -2.76
CA CYS A 404 -27.99 -1.53 -2.35
C CYS A 404 -28.17 -0.66 -3.60
N LYS A 405 -29.42 -0.44 -4.02
CA LYS A 405 -29.73 0.41 -5.19
C LYS A 405 -30.11 1.83 -4.76
N PRO A 406 -29.18 2.80 -4.84
CA PRO A 406 -29.48 4.18 -4.48
C PRO A 406 -30.43 4.80 -5.51
N VAL A 407 -31.49 5.45 -5.05
CA VAL A 407 -32.45 6.16 -5.92
C VAL A 407 -31.82 7.44 -6.53
N ASN A 408 -30.71 7.91 -5.98
CA ASN A 408 -29.88 8.98 -6.52
C ASN A 408 -28.41 8.58 -6.36
N SER A 409 -27.71 8.29 -7.46
CA SER A 409 -26.42 7.57 -7.46
C SER A 409 -25.18 8.41 -7.10
N SER A 410 -25.35 9.67 -6.72
CA SER A 410 -24.25 10.63 -6.55
C SER A 410 -23.71 10.80 -5.13
N LYS A 411 -24.29 10.14 -4.12
CA LYS A 411 -23.85 10.22 -2.73
C LYS A 411 -23.29 8.88 -2.24
N PRO A 412 -22.11 8.85 -1.60
CA PRO A 412 -21.53 7.62 -1.05
C PRO A 412 -22.42 7.08 0.07
N HIS A 413 -22.48 5.75 0.17
CA HIS A 413 -23.08 5.04 1.28
C HIS A 413 -22.16 3.88 1.67
N TYR A 414 -22.18 3.53 2.95
CA TYR A 414 -21.27 2.56 3.54
C TYR A 414 -22.05 1.40 4.17
N VAL A 415 -21.56 0.18 4.02
CA VAL A 415 -22.15 -1.04 4.60
C VAL A 415 -21.10 -1.74 5.46
N ASN A 416 -21.32 -1.84 6.77
CA ASN A 416 -20.52 -2.71 7.64
C ASN A 416 -21.22 -4.08 7.73
N ILE A 417 -20.48 -5.18 7.56
CA ILE A 417 -20.97 -6.55 7.71
C ILE A 417 -20.13 -7.23 8.78
N TYR A 418 -20.75 -7.47 9.94
CA TYR A 418 -20.14 -8.11 11.10
C TYR A 418 -20.34 -9.61 11.01
N VAL A 419 -19.23 -10.34 10.87
CA VAL A 419 -19.20 -11.80 10.65
C VAL A 419 -18.46 -12.50 11.80
N ALA A 420 -18.86 -13.73 12.10
CA ALA A 420 -18.16 -14.53 13.11
C ALA A 420 -16.72 -14.86 12.67
N THR A 421 -15.82 -15.02 13.65
CA THR A 421 -14.41 -15.39 13.44
C THR A 421 -14.26 -16.56 12.47
N ARG A 422 -13.55 -16.31 11.36
CA ARG A 422 -13.14 -17.26 10.31
C ARG A 422 -14.31 -18.03 9.73
N SER A 423 -15.38 -17.33 9.37
CA SER A 423 -16.63 -17.89 8.83
C SER A 423 -16.77 -17.80 7.30
N ILE A 424 -16.12 -16.84 6.65
CA ILE A 424 -16.35 -16.56 5.23
C ILE A 424 -15.45 -17.41 4.31
N LEU A 425 -16.09 -18.28 3.53
CA LEU A 425 -15.52 -19.09 2.44
C LEU A 425 -15.55 -18.37 1.10
N LYS A 426 -16.50 -17.45 0.90
CA LYS A 426 -16.72 -16.83 -0.42
C LYS A 426 -17.12 -15.37 -0.36
N ILE A 427 -16.56 -14.55 -1.25
CA ILE A 427 -16.97 -13.18 -1.49
C ILE A 427 -17.15 -12.95 -3.00
N THR A 428 -18.28 -12.39 -3.38
CA THR A 428 -18.53 -11.87 -4.72
C THR A 428 -18.88 -10.39 -4.60
N SER A 429 -18.14 -9.51 -5.28
CA SER A 429 -18.56 -8.12 -5.52
C SER A 429 -19.02 -7.97 -6.98
N ARG A 430 -20.04 -7.17 -7.20
CA ARG A 430 -20.63 -6.87 -8.53
C ARG A 430 -20.72 -5.38 -8.84
N ALA A 431 -20.40 -4.55 -7.86
CA ALA A 431 -20.68 -3.11 -7.89
C ALA A 431 -19.40 -2.27 -7.85
N ASP A 432 -19.57 -0.98 -8.08
CA ASP A 432 -18.47 -0.02 -8.23
C ASP A 432 -17.90 0.48 -6.88
N GLY A 433 -18.39 -0.08 -5.77
CA GLY A 433 -17.91 0.21 -4.42
C GLY A 433 -16.74 -0.67 -3.99
N ASP A 434 -15.78 -0.09 -3.28
CA ASP A 434 -14.68 -0.83 -2.66
C ASP A 434 -15.19 -1.79 -1.56
N VAL A 435 -14.68 -3.01 -1.52
CA VAL A 435 -14.94 -3.99 -0.45
C VAL A 435 -13.67 -4.20 0.36
N VAL A 436 -13.67 -3.83 1.64
CA VAL A 436 -12.55 -4.06 2.56
C VAL A 436 -12.86 -5.24 3.48
N VAL A 437 -11.96 -6.21 3.54
CA VAL A 437 -12.10 -7.45 4.30
C VAL A 437 -11.02 -7.49 5.37
N TYR A 438 -11.44 -7.40 6.63
CA TYR A 438 -10.54 -7.32 7.78
C TYR A 438 -10.01 -8.68 8.25
N PRO A 439 -8.93 -8.70 9.07
CA PRO A 439 -8.32 -9.93 9.56
C PRO A 439 -9.29 -10.87 10.26
N GLN A 440 -9.00 -12.17 10.20
CA GLN A 440 -9.77 -13.24 10.81
C GLN A 440 -11.22 -13.38 10.35
N THR A 441 -11.69 -12.67 9.33
CA THR A 441 -13.03 -12.87 8.76
C THR A 441 -13.11 -14.12 7.87
N LEU A 442 -12.03 -14.40 7.14
CA LEU A 442 -11.93 -15.50 6.18
C LEU A 442 -11.64 -16.85 6.85
N VAL A 443 -12.20 -17.93 6.31
CA VAL A 443 -11.89 -19.30 6.75
C VAL A 443 -10.43 -19.64 6.47
N SER A 444 -9.75 -20.21 7.47
CA SER A 444 -8.44 -20.82 7.33
C SER A 444 -8.47 -22.29 7.74
N SER A 445 -8.92 -23.17 6.83
CA SER A 445 -8.81 -24.63 6.95
C SER A 445 -8.24 -25.26 5.67
N ASN A 446 -7.36 -26.25 5.84
CA ASN A 446 -6.75 -27.00 4.73
C ASN A 446 -7.73 -27.87 3.91
N SER A 447 -8.99 -27.96 4.36
CA SER A 447 -10.07 -28.76 3.78
C SER A 447 -11.16 -27.93 3.08
N THR A 448 -11.02 -26.61 3.03
CA THR A 448 -12.05 -25.68 2.52
C THR A 448 -11.50 -24.83 1.39
N ALA A 449 -12.21 -24.74 0.26
CA ALA A 449 -11.89 -23.80 -0.80
C ALA A 449 -12.31 -22.37 -0.40
N LEU A 450 -11.51 -21.37 -0.79
CA LEU A 450 -11.73 -19.95 -0.54
C LEU A 450 -11.80 -19.22 -1.89
N SER A 451 -12.94 -18.57 -2.17
CA SER A 451 -13.24 -17.99 -3.49
C SER A 451 -13.61 -16.51 -3.37
N ILE A 452 -12.82 -15.63 -3.96
CA ILE A 452 -13.08 -14.18 -3.98
C ILE A 452 -13.16 -13.73 -5.44
N SER A 453 -14.22 -12.99 -5.77
CA SER A 453 -14.59 -12.64 -7.13
C SER A 453 -15.05 -11.19 -7.21
N ASN A 454 -14.59 -10.46 -8.23
CA ASN A 454 -14.93 -9.07 -8.46
C ASN A 454 -15.39 -8.85 -9.91
N GLY A 455 -16.70 -8.61 -10.10
CA GLY A 455 -17.32 -8.29 -11.38
C GLY A 455 -17.84 -6.86 -11.49
N GLY A 456 -17.40 -5.95 -10.61
CA GLY A 456 -17.71 -4.52 -10.66
C GLY A 456 -16.47 -3.66 -10.95
N MET A 457 -16.62 -2.34 -10.90
CA MET A 457 -15.47 -1.41 -11.04
C MET A 457 -14.77 -1.08 -9.71
N GLY A 458 -15.31 -1.51 -8.56
CA GLY A 458 -14.72 -1.27 -7.24
C GLY A 458 -13.54 -2.20 -6.93
N ASN A 459 -12.83 -1.99 -5.82
CA ASN A 459 -11.66 -2.78 -5.45
C ASN A 459 -11.93 -3.67 -4.21
N ILE A 460 -11.52 -4.94 -4.23
CA ILE A 460 -11.59 -5.82 -3.04
C ILE A 460 -10.23 -5.85 -2.34
N PHE A 461 -10.14 -5.24 -1.18
CA PHE A 461 -8.97 -5.23 -0.31
C PHE A 461 -9.10 -6.31 0.76
N ILE A 462 -8.16 -7.24 0.84
CA ILE A 462 -8.13 -8.30 1.86
C ILE A 462 -6.90 -8.10 2.73
N GLN A 463 -7.12 -7.91 4.02
CA GLN A 463 -6.08 -7.85 5.04
C GLN A 463 -6.27 -9.02 5.99
N ASP A 464 -5.26 -9.89 6.17
CA ASP A 464 -5.17 -10.71 7.37
C ASP A 464 -3.76 -10.63 7.95
N SER A 465 -3.66 -10.52 9.28
CA SER A 465 -2.40 -10.52 10.02
C SER A 465 -1.88 -11.94 10.29
N HIS A 466 -2.68 -12.96 10.03
CA HIS A 466 -2.36 -14.37 10.26
C HIS A 466 -2.03 -15.13 8.97
N ALA A 467 -1.64 -16.39 9.13
CA ALA A 467 -1.56 -17.33 8.02
C ALA A 467 -2.96 -17.78 7.58
N VAL A 468 -3.28 -17.66 6.29
CA VAL A 468 -4.47 -18.29 5.70
C VAL A 468 -4.06 -19.60 5.04
N VAL A 469 -4.63 -20.70 5.55
CA VAL A 469 -4.49 -22.04 4.99
C VAL A 469 -5.82 -22.46 4.36
N THR A 470 -5.79 -22.87 3.10
CA THR A 470 -6.98 -23.26 2.33
C THR A 470 -6.73 -24.59 1.60
N GLN A 471 -7.80 -25.24 1.10
CA GLN A 471 -7.64 -26.27 0.08
C GLN A 471 -7.25 -25.64 -1.27
N THR A 472 -8.01 -24.64 -1.70
CA THR A 472 -7.85 -23.96 -2.99
C THR A 472 -8.18 -22.48 -2.80
N LEU A 473 -7.28 -21.59 -3.21
CA LEU A 473 -7.57 -20.15 -3.30
C LEU A 473 -7.95 -19.80 -4.74
N SER A 474 -9.09 -19.15 -4.95
CA SER A 474 -9.49 -18.62 -6.26
C SER A 474 -9.75 -17.12 -6.16
N LEU A 475 -8.95 -16.31 -6.84
CA LEU A 475 -9.11 -14.85 -6.95
C LEU A 475 -9.45 -14.52 -8.40
N HIS A 476 -10.66 -14.02 -8.66
CA HIS A 476 -11.19 -13.77 -10.01
C HIS A 476 -11.61 -12.31 -10.17
N VAL A 477 -11.26 -11.69 -11.30
CA VAL A 477 -11.65 -10.34 -11.68
C VAL A 477 -12.23 -10.36 -13.09
N ASP A 478 -13.54 -10.10 -13.18
CA ASP A 478 -14.38 -10.26 -14.37
C ASP A 478 -14.75 -8.90 -15.01
N ALA A 479 -14.22 -7.79 -14.48
CA ALA A 479 -14.51 -6.40 -14.88
C ALA A 479 -13.32 -5.47 -14.51
N ALA A 480 -13.52 -4.14 -14.53
CA ALA A 480 -12.47 -3.13 -14.33
C ALA A 480 -11.90 -3.00 -12.91
N GLY A 481 -12.52 -3.62 -11.90
CA GLY A 481 -12.09 -3.54 -10.51
C GLY A 481 -10.75 -4.23 -10.23
N SER A 482 -10.35 -4.30 -8.95
CA SER A 482 -9.17 -5.09 -8.56
C SER A 482 -9.40 -5.99 -7.35
N ILE A 483 -8.47 -6.91 -7.10
CA ILE A 483 -8.34 -7.65 -5.84
C ILE A 483 -6.92 -7.45 -5.30
N GLN A 484 -6.79 -6.97 -4.06
CA GLN A 484 -5.53 -6.88 -3.33
C GLN A 484 -5.55 -7.85 -2.14
N TRP A 485 -4.83 -8.96 -2.27
CA TRP A 485 -4.64 -9.97 -1.25
C TRP A 485 -3.38 -9.65 -0.43
N ASN A 486 -3.53 -9.19 0.82
CA ASN A 486 -2.43 -8.85 1.73
C ASN A 486 -2.46 -9.75 2.97
N VAL A 487 -1.76 -10.89 2.89
CA VAL A 487 -1.76 -11.96 3.91
C VAL A 487 -0.35 -12.56 4.02
N PRO A 488 0.37 -12.41 5.15
CA PRO A 488 1.79 -12.75 5.27
C PRO A 488 2.17 -14.15 4.80
N THR A 489 1.41 -15.16 5.25
CA THR A 489 1.56 -16.57 4.87
C THR A 489 0.27 -17.03 4.18
N THR A 490 0.37 -17.47 2.92
CA THR A 490 -0.75 -18.03 2.16
C THR A 490 -0.41 -19.43 1.68
N VAL A 491 -1.18 -20.43 2.12
CA VAL A 491 -0.93 -21.86 1.81
C VAL A 491 -2.19 -22.51 1.26
N ALA A 492 -2.16 -22.99 0.02
CA ALA A 492 -3.22 -23.82 -0.56
C ALA A 492 -2.75 -25.27 -0.69
N THR A 493 -3.51 -26.24 -0.17
CA THR A 493 -3.12 -27.66 -0.24
C THR A 493 -3.34 -28.31 -1.60
N THR A 494 -4.06 -27.65 -2.52
CA THR A 494 -4.34 -28.11 -3.88
C THR A 494 -3.87 -27.10 -4.93
N ALA A 495 -4.44 -25.89 -4.96
CA ALA A 495 -4.13 -24.90 -5.99
C ALA A 495 -4.38 -23.45 -5.56
N ILE A 496 -3.71 -22.51 -6.22
CA ILE A 496 -4.08 -21.10 -6.27
C ILE A 496 -4.43 -20.78 -7.74
N ASP A 497 -5.59 -20.20 -7.99
CA ASP A 497 -6.09 -19.82 -9.32
C ASP A 497 -6.37 -18.31 -9.33
N LEU A 498 -5.56 -17.55 -10.08
CA LEU A 498 -5.64 -16.10 -10.22
C LEU A 498 -6.10 -15.78 -11.64
N ARG A 499 -7.24 -15.11 -11.80
CA ARG A 499 -7.84 -14.79 -13.11
C ARG A 499 -8.19 -13.32 -13.22
N ALA A 500 -7.52 -12.61 -14.12
CA ALA A 500 -7.81 -11.22 -14.45
C ALA A 500 -8.36 -11.13 -15.88
N SER A 501 -9.37 -10.29 -16.08
CA SER A 501 -9.97 -10.06 -17.40
C SER A 501 -10.42 -8.62 -17.59
N ASP A 502 -10.73 -8.27 -18.84
CA ASP A 502 -11.04 -6.90 -19.28
C ASP A 502 -9.94 -5.88 -18.90
N THR A 503 -10.17 -5.05 -17.88
CA THR A 503 -9.25 -4.01 -17.41
C THR A 503 -8.74 -4.25 -15.98
N GLY A 504 -9.37 -5.16 -15.23
CA GLY A 504 -9.12 -5.32 -13.80
C GLY A 504 -7.87 -6.12 -13.44
N SER A 505 -7.38 -5.94 -12.20
CA SER A 505 -6.07 -6.49 -11.77
C SER A 505 -6.12 -7.29 -10.46
N ILE A 506 -5.19 -8.23 -10.30
CA ILE A 506 -4.98 -8.99 -9.05
C ILE A 506 -3.57 -8.72 -8.51
N PHE A 507 -3.50 -8.30 -7.26
CA PHE A 507 -2.27 -8.09 -6.50
C PHE A 507 -2.22 -9.07 -5.33
N VAL A 508 -1.16 -9.87 -5.23
CA VAL A 508 -0.95 -10.83 -4.12
C VAL A 508 0.32 -10.45 -3.39
N PHE A 509 0.21 -10.13 -2.10
CA PHE A 509 1.30 -9.75 -1.21
C PHE A 509 1.39 -10.76 -0.04
N ALA A 510 2.42 -11.61 -0.07
CA ALA A 510 2.73 -12.60 0.96
C ALA A 510 4.09 -12.30 1.61
N SER A 511 4.09 -11.41 2.61
CA SER A 511 5.32 -10.87 3.22
C SER A 511 6.23 -11.91 3.87
N THR A 512 5.78 -13.14 4.09
CA THR A 512 6.64 -14.28 4.47
C THR A 512 6.66 -15.39 3.41
N SER A 513 5.51 -15.88 2.96
CA SER A 513 5.45 -17.14 2.19
C SER A 513 4.17 -17.36 1.38
N LEU A 514 4.35 -17.81 0.14
CA LEU A 514 3.29 -18.31 -0.74
C LEU A 514 3.59 -19.77 -1.13
N ALA A 515 2.68 -20.70 -0.83
CA ALA A 515 2.90 -22.13 -1.11
C ALA A 515 1.66 -22.85 -1.66
N ALA A 516 1.81 -23.58 -2.76
CA ALA A 516 0.76 -24.41 -3.34
C ALA A 516 1.31 -25.51 -4.28
N PRO A 517 0.68 -26.69 -4.41
CA PRO A 517 1.06 -27.64 -5.45
C PRO A 517 0.90 -27.08 -6.87
N SER A 518 -0.14 -26.27 -7.10
CA SER A 518 -0.36 -25.55 -8.36
C SER A 518 -0.59 -24.06 -8.14
N LEU A 519 -0.02 -23.20 -8.99
CA LEU A 519 -0.37 -21.78 -9.11
C LEU A 519 -0.67 -21.47 -10.58
N VAL A 520 -1.89 -21.06 -10.86
CA VAL A 520 -2.34 -20.59 -12.18
C VAL A 520 -2.51 -19.07 -12.11
N ALA A 521 -1.95 -18.35 -13.07
CA ALA A 521 -2.19 -16.92 -13.28
C ALA A 521 -2.59 -16.70 -14.74
N ALA A 522 -3.88 -16.40 -14.96
CA ALA A 522 -4.46 -16.16 -16.27
C ALA A 522 -4.90 -14.70 -16.40
N ALA A 523 -4.16 -13.89 -17.16
CA ALA A 523 -4.50 -12.51 -17.49
C ALA A 523 -5.07 -12.41 -18.91
N SER A 524 -6.14 -11.64 -19.07
CA SER A 524 -6.81 -11.45 -20.35
C SER A 524 -7.26 -10.00 -20.55
N GLY A 525 -7.23 -9.51 -21.79
CA GLY A 525 -7.41 -8.09 -22.07
C GLY A 525 -6.24 -7.25 -21.55
N SER A 526 -6.54 -6.10 -20.96
CA SER A 526 -5.60 -5.14 -20.35
C SER A 526 -5.29 -5.41 -18.87
N GLY A 527 -6.05 -6.28 -18.20
CA GLY A 527 -5.90 -6.60 -16.79
C GLY A 527 -4.53 -7.20 -16.40
N GLY A 528 -4.05 -6.91 -15.19
CA GLY A 528 -2.73 -7.34 -14.71
C GLY A 528 -2.77 -8.32 -13.54
N ILE A 529 -1.80 -9.24 -13.44
CA ILE A 529 -1.60 -10.08 -12.24
C ILE A 529 -0.18 -9.85 -11.70
N ALA A 530 -0.08 -9.48 -10.43
CA ALA A 530 1.19 -9.17 -9.76
C ALA A 530 1.30 -9.95 -8.44
N VAL A 531 2.33 -10.80 -8.31
CA VAL A 531 2.51 -11.68 -7.14
C VAL A 531 3.86 -11.40 -6.46
N ALA A 532 3.80 -10.76 -5.29
CA ALA A 532 4.92 -10.50 -4.40
C ALA A 532 4.95 -11.50 -3.23
N ALA A 533 6.05 -12.23 -3.04
CA ALA A 533 6.21 -13.12 -1.89
C ALA A 533 7.66 -13.25 -1.44
N THR A 534 7.98 -13.14 -0.14
CA THR A 534 9.38 -13.29 0.33
C THR A 534 9.95 -14.67 0.01
N THR A 535 9.14 -15.72 0.22
CA THR A 535 9.43 -17.09 -0.26
C THR A 535 8.27 -17.63 -1.10
N MET A 536 8.57 -18.35 -2.18
CA MET A 536 7.56 -18.97 -3.03
C MET A 536 7.90 -20.43 -3.36
N ALA A 537 7.01 -21.34 -2.98
CA ALA A 537 7.16 -22.78 -3.15
C ALA A 537 5.97 -23.36 -3.93
N VAL A 538 6.15 -23.55 -5.24
CA VAL A 538 5.10 -24.03 -6.15
C VAL A 538 5.58 -25.27 -6.90
N SER A 539 4.77 -26.34 -7.02
CA SER A 539 5.21 -27.51 -7.83
C SER A 539 4.97 -27.29 -9.32
N ALA A 540 3.75 -26.89 -9.71
CA ALA A 540 3.38 -26.54 -11.08
C ALA A 540 2.95 -25.07 -11.16
N LEU A 541 3.62 -24.30 -12.01
CA LEU A 541 3.28 -22.91 -12.30
C LEU A 541 2.70 -22.83 -13.72
N GLU A 542 1.56 -22.16 -13.88
CA GLU A 542 0.98 -21.87 -15.19
C GLU A 542 0.73 -20.36 -15.31
N THR A 543 1.21 -19.78 -16.40
CA THR A 543 1.05 -18.36 -16.74
C THR A 543 0.40 -18.28 -18.11
N ASP A 544 -0.84 -17.82 -18.18
CA ASP A 544 -1.59 -17.63 -19.42
C ASP A 544 -1.85 -16.13 -19.61
N ILE A 545 -1.42 -15.58 -20.74
CA ILE A 545 -1.68 -14.20 -21.14
C ILE A 545 -2.39 -14.25 -22.48
N SER A 546 -3.72 -14.15 -22.48
CA SER A 546 -4.54 -14.38 -23.66
C SER A 546 -5.56 -13.27 -23.89
N GLU A 547 -5.39 -12.51 -24.98
CA GLU A 547 -6.49 -11.69 -25.50
C GLU A 547 -7.56 -12.60 -26.11
N LEU A 548 -8.79 -12.48 -25.63
CA LEU A 548 -9.94 -13.18 -26.23
C LEU A 548 -10.29 -12.50 -27.55
N TRP A 549 -9.70 -12.98 -28.65
CA TRP A 549 -9.81 -12.39 -30.00
C TRP A 549 -11.21 -12.57 -30.64
N LEU A 550 -12.20 -11.90 -30.08
CA LEU A 550 -13.48 -11.64 -30.74
C LEU A 550 -13.24 -10.73 -31.95
N MET A 551 -13.84 -11.05 -33.10
CA MET A 551 -13.47 -10.51 -34.42
C MET A 551 -13.69 -9.00 -34.66
N LEU A 552 -14.07 -8.20 -33.64
CA LEU A 552 -14.05 -6.74 -33.74
C LEU A 552 -12.65 -6.23 -33.39
N ALA A 553 -11.85 -5.95 -34.43
CA ALA A 553 -10.41 -5.69 -34.36
C ALA A 553 -10.02 -4.31 -33.79
N LEU A 554 -10.47 -3.97 -32.57
CA LEU A 554 -10.19 -2.70 -31.88
C LEU A 554 -9.88 -2.84 -30.37
N VAL A 555 -9.74 -4.06 -29.84
CA VAL A 555 -9.27 -4.27 -28.45
C VAL A 555 -7.75 -4.06 -28.38
N LEU A 556 -7.27 -3.43 -27.30
CA LEU A 556 -5.87 -3.01 -27.10
C LEU A 556 -5.32 -3.50 -25.75
N GLY A 557 -5.49 -4.79 -25.46
CA GLY A 557 -5.21 -5.38 -24.14
C GLY A 557 -3.75 -5.76 -23.93
N SER A 558 -2.97 -4.90 -23.27
CA SER A 558 -1.58 -5.19 -22.89
C SER A 558 -1.43 -5.86 -21.51
N GLY A 559 -2.40 -6.70 -21.10
CA GLY A 559 -2.44 -7.33 -19.78
C GLY A 559 -1.23 -8.22 -19.50
N GLY A 560 -0.60 -8.04 -18.35
CA GLY A 560 0.68 -8.66 -18.02
C GLY A 560 0.68 -9.44 -16.71
N VAL A 561 1.55 -10.44 -16.60
CA VAL A 561 1.75 -11.22 -15.37
C VAL A 561 3.18 -11.01 -14.86
N ALA A 562 3.30 -10.67 -13.57
CA ALA A 562 4.59 -10.43 -12.92
C ALA A 562 4.71 -11.15 -11.58
N TYR A 563 5.88 -11.71 -11.32
CA TYR A 563 6.24 -12.34 -10.06
C TYR A 563 7.47 -11.65 -9.47
N SER A 564 7.46 -11.40 -8.16
CA SER A 564 8.54 -10.74 -7.42
C SER A 564 8.78 -11.50 -6.12
N THR A 565 9.96 -12.09 -5.95
CA THR A 565 10.28 -12.92 -4.78
C THR A 565 11.78 -12.98 -4.48
N THR A 566 12.12 -13.09 -3.20
CA THR A 566 13.52 -13.22 -2.74
C THR A 566 14.02 -14.67 -2.88
N ASN A 567 13.11 -15.65 -2.82
CA ASN A 567 13.43 -17.07 -2.96
C ASN A 567 12.22 -17.83 -3.53
N GLY A 568 12.09 -17.80 -4.86
CA GLY A 568 11.07 -18.55 -5.60
C GLY A 568 11.65 -19.77 -6.30
N SER A 569 11.00 -20.92 -6.16
CA SER A 569 11.35 -22.14 -6.92
C SER A 569 10.12 -22.88 -7.41
N CYS A 570 10.22 -23.51 -8.58
CA CYS A 570 9.19 -24.43 -9.06
C CYS A 570 9.71 -25.66 -9.82
N ALA A 571 8.90 -26.71 -9.94
CA ALA A 571 9.32 -27.93 -10.67
C ALA A 571 9.01 -27.83 -12.18
N ASN A 572 7.82 -27.38 -12.55
CA ASN A 572 7.44 -27.17 -13.95
C ASN A 572 6.73 -25.82 -14.12
N HIS A 573 7.06 -25.09 -15.17
CA HIS A 573 6.40 -23.83 -15.56
C HIS A 573 5.91 -23.92 -17.00
N ALA A 574 4.63 -23.65 -17.24
CA ALA A 574 4.07 -23.45 -18.57
C ALA A 574 3.72 -21.96 -18.77
N ILE A 575 4.32 -21.33 -19.77
CA ILE A 575 4.00 -19.96 -20.19
C ILE A 575 3.28 -20.01 -21.54
N LYS A 576 2.08 -19.45 -21.61
CA LYS A 576 1.31 -19.24 -22.83
C LYS A 576 1.07 -17.74 -22.98
N GLN A 577 1.34 -17.19 -24.16
CA GLN A 577 1.16 -15.76 -24.42
C GLN A 577 0.66 -15.55 -25.85
N MET A 578 -0.55 -15.01 -25.97
CA MET A 578 -1.31 -14.83 -27.21
C MET A 578 -1.83 -13.38 -27.37
N GLY A 579 -1.26 -12.43 -26.62
CA GLY A 579 -1.56 -11.00 -26.65
C GLY A 579 -0.30 -10.14 -26.44
N PRO A 580 -0.38 -8.81 -26.56
CA PRO A 580 0.75 -7.89 -26.55
C PRO A 580 1.34 -7.56 -25.16
N GLY A 581 0.70 -7.98 -24.07
CA GLY A 581 1.20 -7.76 -22.71
C GLY A 581 2.35 -8.70 -22.31
N ASN A 582 3.17 -8.30 -21.33
CA ASN A 582 4.45 -8.94 -20.99
C ASN A 582 4.35 -9.95 -19.84
N ALA A 583 5.28 -10.92 -19.81
CA ALA A 583 5.45 -11.87 -18.70
C ALA A 583 6.79 -11.67 -17.97
N TYR A 584 6.76 -11.30 -16.69
CA TYR A 584 7.95 -11.10 -15.85
C TYR A 584 8.03 -12.19 -14.78
N THR A 585 8.72 -13.29 -15.07
CA THR A 585 8.72 -14.50 -14.24
C THR A 585 10.10 -14.94 -13.75
N SER A 586 11.18 -14.23 -14.08
CA SER A 586 12.55 -14.65 -13.75
C SER A 586 12.88 -14.66 -12.24
N ALA A 587 12.06 -14.00 -11.41
CA ALA A 587 12.16 -14.11 -9.96
C ALA A 587 11.87 -15.54 -9.42
N ILE A 588 11.19 -16.39 -10.19
CA ILE A 588 10.94 -17.79 -9.83
C ILE A 588 11.86 -18.68 -10.65
N MET A 589 12.78 -19.38 -9.97
CA MET A 589 13.72 -20.29 -10.62
C MET A 589 13.10 -21.68 -10.76
N CYS A 590 12.57 -21.98 -11.94
CA CYS A 590 11.88 -23.24 -12.22
C CYS A 590 12.82 -24.32 -12.80
N ALA A 591 12.57 -25.59 -12.50
CA ALA A 591 13.43 -26.67 -13.01
C ALA A 591 13.22 -26.87 -14.51
N ASN A 592 11.98 -27.02 -14.96
CA ASN A 592 11.60 -27.16 -16.37
C ASN A 592 10.64 -26.04 -16.76
N THR A 593 10.84 -25.38 -17.90
CA THR A 593 9.95 -24.33 -18.41
C THR A 593 9.61 -24.57 -19.89
N THR A 594 8.33 -24.50 -20.24
CA THR A 594 7.85 -24.51 -21.63
C THR A 594 7.18 -23.18 -21.96
N VAL A 595 7.40 -22.69 -23.18
CA VAL A 595 6.93 -21.38 -23.64
C VAL A 595 6.21 -21.50 -24.98
N LEU A 596 4.97 -21.03 -25.06
CA LEU A 596 4.18 -20.91 -26.28
C LEU A 596 3.83 -19.44 -26.50
N ALA A 597 4.57 -18.76 -27.38
CA ALA A 597 4.50 -17.31 -27.56
C ALA A 597 4.06 -16.92 -28.99
N ALA A 598 2.78 -16.59 -29.13
CA ALA A 598 2.14 -16.05 -30.34
C ALA A 598 1.82 -14.55 -30.14
N SER A 599 2.83 -13.78 -29.72
CA SER A 599 2.69 -12.47 -29.06
C SER A 599 3.69 -11.42 -29.59
N SER A 600 3.37 -10.13 -29.43
CA SER A 600 4.32 -9.02 -29.61
C SER A 600 4.98 -8.51 -28.32
N GLY A 601 4.52 -8.94 -27.15
CA GLY A 601 5.11 -8.63 -25.84
C GLY A 601 6.25 -9.58 -25.46
N ASP A 602 7.09 -9.14 -24.51
CA ASP A 602 8.30 -9.84 -24.09
C ASP A 602 8.06 -10.80 -22.90
N ILE A 603 8.89 -11.85 -22.80
CA ILE A 603 8.92 -12.82 -21.69
C ILE A 603 10.28 -12.76 -21.01
N TYR A 604 10.32 -12.67 -19.69
CA TYR A 604 11.54 -12.71 -18.88
C TYR A 604 11.46 -13.88 -17.90
N LEU A 605 12.33 -14.88 -18.03
CA LEU A 605 12.26 -16.13 -17.25
C LEU A 605 13.63 -16.60 -16.74
N ALA A 606 13.62 -17.45 -15.70
CA ALA A 606 14.78 -18.13 -15.15
C ALA A 606 14.48 -19.63 -15.02
N VAL A 607 15.44 -20.48 -15.38
CA VAL A 607 15.23 -21.94 -15.46
C VAL A 607 16.51 -22.71 -15.15
N MET A 608 16.40 -23.92 -14.59
CA MET A 608 17.56 -24.70 -14.13
C MET A 608 17.96 -25.88 -15.02
N ARG A 609 16.99 -26.57 -15.65
CA ARG A 609 17.24 -27.84 -16.36
C ARG A 609 16.88 -27.80 -17.84
N SER A 610 15.64 -27.47 -18.17
CA SER A 610 15.16 -27.48 -19.55
C SER A 610 14.26 -26.30 -19.89
N LEU A 611 14.59 -25.59 -20.96
CA LEU A 611 13.73 -24.58 -21.59
C LEU A 611 13.36 -25.04 -23.01
N ASP A 612 12.06 -25.03 -23.32
CA ASP A 612 11.57 -25.25 -24.68
C ASP A 612 10.68 -24.09 -25.15
N VAL A 613 11.10 -23.37 -26.19
CA VAL A 613 10.42 -22.17 -26.70
C VAL A 613 9.83 -22.38 -28.09
N ASN A 614 8.50 -22.48 -28.15
CA ASN A 614 7.74 -22.40 -29.40
C ASN A 614 7.22 -20.96 -29.58
N GLN A 615 7.93 -20.16 -30.37
CA GLN A 615 7.61 -18.76 -30.63
C GLN A 615 7.21 -18.53 -32.09
N MET A 616 6.04 -17.92 -32.29
CA MET A 616 5.50 -17.51 -33.60
C MET A 616 5.31 -15.99 -33.71
N GLY A 617 5.36 -15.26 -32.60
CA GLY A 617 5.17 -13.81 -32.54
C GLY A 617 6.46 -12.98 -32.74
N SER A 618 6.35 -11.67 -32.47
CA SER A 618 7.42 -10.67 -32.65
C SER A 618 8.11 -10.20 -31.37
N GLY A 619 7.60 -10.58 -30.19
CA GLY A 619 8.26 -10.33 -28.91
C GLY A 619 9.54 -11.15 -28.73
N THR A 620 10.20 -11.02 -27.58
CA THR A 620 11.46 -11.72 -27.26
C THR A 620 11.32 -12.54 -25.98
N VAL A 621 11.85 -13.77 -25.99
CA VAL A 621 12.05 -14.56 -24.77
C VAL A 621 13.44 -14.32 -24.23
N TYR A 622 13.53 -13.62 -23.11
CA TYR A 622 14.75 -13.36 -22.35
C TYR A 622 14.94 -14.43 -21.28
N LEU A 623 16.01 -15.20 -21.42
CA LEU A 623 16.49 -16.13 -20.40
C LEU A 623 17.52 -15.41 -19.52
N GLU A 624 17.23 -15.29 -18.23
CA GLU A 624 18.19 -14.78 -17.26
C GLU A 624 19.41 -15.72 -17.14
N GLN A 625 20.62 -15.15 -17.14
CA GLN A 625 21.86 -15.94 -17.18
C GLN A 625 22.20 -16.58 -15.82
N VAL A 626 21.53 -17.68 -15.49
CA VAL A 626 21.96 -18.62 -14.45
C VAL A 626 23.30 -19.27 -14.87
N SER A 627 24.20 -19.49 -13.90
CA SER A 627 25.49 -20.15 -14.11
C SER A 627 25.59 -21.40 -13.22
N PRO A 628 25.78 -22.62 -13.79
CA PRO A 628 25.88 -22.92 -15.22
C PRO A 628 24.56 -22.72 -15.98
N LEU A 629 24.65 -22.55 -17.30
CA LEU A 629 23.49 -22.54 -18.19
C LEU A 629 22.74 -23.89 -18.16
N PRO A 630 21.42 -23.91 -18.38
CA PRO A 630 20.64 -25.14 -18.38
C PRO A 630 21.12 -26.15 -19.45
N PRO A 631 21.20 -27.45 -19.13
CA PRO A 631 21.69 -28.48 -20.05
C PRO A 631 20.80 -28.73 -21.28
N PHE A 632 19.53 -28.31 -21.28
CA PHE A 632 18.61 -28.47 -22.40
C PHE A 632 17.94 -27.13 -22.74
N LEU A 633 18.24 -26.58 -23.93
CA LEU A 633 17.67 -25.32 -24.41
C LEU A 633 17.23 -25.49 -25.86
N SER A 634 15.94 -25.31 -26.16
CA SER A 634 15.36 -25.37 -27.50
C SER A 634 14.50 -24.15 -27.82
N GLY A 635 14.40 -23.82 -29.11
CA GLY A 635 13.68 -22.64 -29.60
C GLY A 635 14.53 -21.38 -29.75
N ARG A 636 13.89 -20.21 -29.76
CA ARG A 636 14.54 -18.89 -29.83
C ARG A 636 14.47 -18.19 -28.47
N TYR A 637 15.59 -17.68 -28.01
CA TYR A 637 15.70 -16.85 -26.81
C TYR A 637 16.91 -15.91 -26.92
N GLN A 638 16.97 -14.90 -26.06
CA GLN A 638 18.14 -14.05 -25.84
C GLN A 638 18.63 -14.22 -24.40
N LEU A 639 19.93 -14.18 -24.16
CA LEU A 639 20.50 -14.22 -22.80
C LEU A 639 20.52 -12.82 -22.20
N LEU A 640 19.88 -12.65 -21.04
CA LEU A 640 19.91 -11.42 -20.26
C LEU A 640 21.09 -11.50 -19.27
N GLN A 641 22.14 -10.71 -19.53
CA GLN A 641 23.37 -10.70 -18.72
C GLN A 641 23.20 -10.08 -17.33
N THR A 642 22.13 -9.30 -17.14
CA THR A 642 21.75 -8.69 -15.86
C THR A 642 20.47 -9.34 -15.37
N ASN A 643 20.44 -9.72 -14.08
CA ASN A 643 19.18 -9.97 -13.38
C ASN A 643 18.32 -8.68 -13.50
N PRO A 644 17.08 -8.75 -14.01
CA PRO A 644 16.24 -7.58 -14.17
C PRO A 644 15.88 -7.06 -12.78
N ARG A 645 16.01 -5.73 -12.55
CA ARG A 645 15.77 -5.13 -11.23
C ARG A 645 14.43 -5.65 -10.66
N PRO A 646 14.40 -6.18 -9.42
CA PRO A 646 13.20 -6.76 -8.83
C PRO A 646 12.00 -5.82 -8.99
N LEU A 647 10.90 -6.35 -9.54
CA LEU A 647 9.73 -5.52 -9.79
C LEU A 647 9.11 -5.12 -8.45
N VAL A 648 9.23 -3.83 -8.12
CA VAL A 648 8.53 -3.24 -6.97
C VAL A 648 7.06 -3.10 -7.38
N ILE A 649 6.25 -4.04 -6.92
CA ILE A 649 4.79 -4.00 -7.06
C ILE A 649 4.29 -3.02 -5.99
N PRO A 650 3.70 -1.86 -6.35
CA PRO A 650 3.27 -0.87 -5.38
C PRO A 650 2.12 -1.42 -4.54
N HIS A 651 2.19 -1.24 -3.22
CA HIS A 651 1.07 -1.52 -2.33
C HIS A 651 0.06 -0.38 -2.44
N VAL A 652 -1.20 -0.70 -2.74
CA VAL A 652 -2.27 0.29 -2.80
C VAL A 652 -2.77 0.53 -1.36
N PRO A 653 -2.85 1.79 -0.90
CA PRO A 653 -3.43 2.10 0.40
C PRO A 653 -4.89 1.62 0.47
N VAL A 654 -5.22 0.81 1.46
CA VAL A 654 -6.59 0.36 1.70
C VAL A 654 -7.44 1.57 2.12
N PRO A 655 -8.64 1.78 1.54
CA PRO A 655 -9.51 2.90 1.86
C PRO A 655 -9.76 3.02 3.37
N PRO A 656 -9.71 4.24 3.95
CA PRO A 656 -9.97 4.43 5.37
C PRO A 656 -11.42 4.06 5.71
N HIS A 657 -11.60 3.33 6.80
CA HIS A 657 -12.91 3.05 7.41
C HIS A 657 -13.34 4.27 8.25
N ASP A 658 -13.53 5.40 7.57
CA ASP A 658 -13.78 6.70 8.18
C ASP A 658 -15.22 6.80 8.73
N MET A 659 -15.37 6.28 9.96
CA MET A 659 -16.61 6.34 10.74
C MET A 659 -16.57 7.37 11.88
N ASP A 660 -15.40 7.93 12.21
CA ASP A 660 -15.18 8.72 13.43
C ASP A 660 -15.90 10.09 13.46
N GLY A 661 -16.49 10.50 12.34
CA GLY A 661 -17.30 11.72 12.19
C GLY A 661 -18.83 11.56 12.22
N TRP A 662 -19.38 10.34 12.31
CA TRP A 662 -20.83 10.10 12.16
C TRP A 662 -21.53 9.90 13.53
N PRO A 663 -22.49 10.76 13.94
CA PRO A 663 -23.17 10.62 15.22
C PRO A 663 -24.13 9.41 15.25
N GLU A 664 -24.04 8.59 16.30
CA GLU A 664 -24.98 7.47 16.53
C GLU A 664 -26.41 7.97 16.72
N THR A 665 -27.30 7.71 15.75
CA THR A 665 -28.73 8.00 15.90
C THR A 665 -29.38 7.02 16.89
N HIS A 666 -29.32 7.35 18.18
CA HIS A 666 -30.05 6.65 19.24
C HIS A 666 -31.57 6.72 18.99
N SER A 667 -32.11 5.68 18.35
CA SER A 667 -33.55 5.46 18.20
C SER A 667 -34.25 5.55 19.57
N PRO A 668 -35.15 6.53 19.80
CA PRO A 668 -35.78 6.71 21.09
C PRO A 668 -36.74 5.54 21.34
N ARG A 669 -36.35 4.61 22.23
CA ARG A 669 -37.23 3.57 22.80
C ARG A 669 -38.33 4.22 23.65
N GLY A 670 -39.32 4.79 22.97
CA GLY A 670 -40.38 5.58 23.57
C GLY A 670 -41.35 4.72 24.37
N ASN A 671 -41.26 4.80 25.70
CA ASN A 671 -42.28 4.34 26.64
C ASN A 671 -43.53 5.27 26.61
N TYR A 672 -44.09 5.49 25.41
CA TYR A 672 -45.16 6.46 25.13
C TYR A 672 -46.51 6.18 25.84
N PHE A 673 -46.62 5.09 26.61
CA PHE A 673 -47.83 4.73 27.35
C PHE A 673 -47.94 5.34 28.76
N ALA A 674 -46.90 6.00 29.29
CA ALA A 674 -46.94 6.64 30.61
C ALA A 674 -47.40 8.10 30.57
N ASP A 675 -46.66 8.98 29.88
CA ASP A 675 -46.80 10.43 30.05
C ASP A 675 -48.02 11.04 29.33
N GLY A 676 -48.58 10.33 28.34
CA GLY A 676 -49.78 10.78 27.61
C GLY A 676 -50.98 11.05 28.51
N PHE A 677 -51.10 10.36 29.66
CA PHE A 677 -52.20 10.55 30.61
C PHE A 677 -52.07 11.86 31.41
N ALA A 678 -50.84 12.26 31.75
CA ALA A 678 -50.57 13.51 32.48
C ALA A 678 -50.83 14.73 31.60
N VAL A 679 -50.37 14.71 30.34
CA VAL A 679 -50.57 15.81 29.39
C VAL A 679 -52.07 16.02 29.10
N CYS A 680 -52.86 14.95 28.94
CA CYS A 680 -54.31 15.07 28.74
C CYS A 680 -55.01 15.79 29.90
N LEU A 681 -54.63 15.51 31.15
CA LEU A 681 -55.21 16.16 32.33
C LEU A 681 -54.83 17.65 32.42
N VAL A 682 -53.58 18.00 32.10
CA VAL A 682 -53.12 19.41 32.06
C VAL A 682 -53.85 20.18 30.95
N VAL A 683 -54.01 19.60 29.76
CA VAL A 683 -54.75 20.24 28.64
C VAL A 683 -56.22 20.44 28.99
N PHE A 684 -56.89 19.48 29.64
CA PHE A 684 -58.26 19.65 30.12
C PHE A 684 -58.39 20.76 31.17
N GLY A 685 -57.45 20.84 32.13
CA GLY A 685 -57.40 21.91 33.13
C GLY A 685 -57.20 23.30 32.51
N LEU A 686 -56.26 23.41 31.57
CA LEU A 686 -55.99 24.66 30.86
C LEU A 686 -57.17 25.10 29.98
N TYR A 687 -57.86 24.16 29.32
CA TYR A 687 -59.07 24.46 28.54
C TYR A 687 -60.19 25.06 29.42
N PHE A 688 -60.36 24.53 30.64
CA PHE A 688 -61.30 25.11 31.61
C PHE A 688 -60.88 26.51 32.08
N CYS A 689 -59.60 26.76 32.31
CA CYS A 689 -59.09 28.08 32.69
C CYS A 689 -59.24 29.12 31.57
N PHE A 690 -58.93 28.77 30.32
CA PHE A 690 -59.03 29.70 29.18
C PHE A 690 -60.47 30.06 28.80
N SER A 691 -61.44 29.19 29.11
CA SER A 691 -62.87 29.48 28.94
C SER A 691 -63.34 30.71 29.74
N CYS A 692 -62.74 30.96 30.91
CA CYS A 692 -63.16 32.04 31.83
C CYS A 692 -62.50 33.41 31.57
N CYS A 693 -61.42 33.47 30.77
CA CYS A 693 -60.60 34.70 30.64
C CYS A 693 -60.70 35.42 29.29
N CYS A 694 -61.59 35.00 28.38
CA CYS A 694 -61.73 35.57 27.04
C CYS A 694 -62.57 36.88 26.99
N CYS A 695 -62.16 37.92 27.72
CA CYS A 695 -62.71 39.28 27.58
C CYS A 695 -61.63 40.36 27.74
N CYS A 696 -61.49 41.21 26.70
CA CYS A 696 -60.33 42.08 26.41
C CYS A 696 -59.08 41.27 25.95
N TRP A 697 -58.24 41.75 25.02
CA TRP A 697 -58.17 43.09 24.39
C TRP A 697 -57.93 43.03 22.87
N ARG A 698 -57.66 44.15 22.19
CA ARG A 698 -57.96 44.31 20.73
C ARG A 698 -57.02 45.29 19.99
N ARG A 699 -56.65 44.96 18.72
CA ARG A 699 -55.97 45.79 17.66
C ARG A 699 -54.41 45.85 17.72
N LYS A 700 -53.61 46.12 16.65
CA LYS A 700 -53.71 45.99 15.15
C LYS A 700 -52.35 46.37 14.47
N LYS A 701 -51.84 45.55 13.51
CA LYS A 701 -51.01 45.90 12.29
C LYS A 701 -49.64 46.64 12.45
N PRO A 702 -48.76 46.77 11.40
CA PRO A 702 -48.52 46.00 10.14
C PRO A 702 -47.00 45.66 9.85
N ARG A 703 -46.70 45.08 8.66
CA ARG A 703 -45.35 44.86 8.05
C ARG A 703 -44.68 46.15 7.47
N PRO A 704 -43.37 46.11 7.16
CA PRO A 704 -42.89 46.21 5.75
C PRO A 704 -41.76 45.21 5.35
N THR A 705 -41.07 45.44 4.20
CA THR A 705 -40.21 44.47 3.45
C THR A 705 -39.00 45.14 2.74
N THR A 706 -37.82 44.47 2.65
CA THR A 706 -36.67 44.68 1.71
C THR A 706 -35.72 43.44 1.78
N THR A 707 -35.01 42.87 0.78
CA THR A 707 -34.84 43.03 -0.70
C THR A 707 -33.55 43.70 -1.22
N SER A 708 -32.52 42.88 -1.53
CA SER A 708 -31.37 43.08 -2.47
C SER A 708 -30.52 41.77 -2.54
N GLU A 709 -29.77 41.31 -3.56
CA GLU A 709 -29.31 41.74 -4.92
C GLU A 709 -27.81 42.16 -5.05
N GLY A 710 -27.10 41.69 -6.10
CA GLY A 710 -25.63 41.73 -6.33
C GLY A 710 -25.02 40.30 -6.51
N THR A 711 -24.31 39.82 -7.56
CA THR A 711 -23.78 40.30 -8.88
C THR A 711 -22.55 41.25 -8.88
N THR A 712 -21.44 41.05 -9.64
CA THR A 712 -20.96 39.94 -10.55
C THR A 712 -19.43 40.03 -10.93
N GLU A 713 -18.83 38.92 -11.41
CA GLU A 713 -17.89 38.79 -12.59
C GLU A 713 -16.38 39.23 -12.57
N TYR A 714 -15.63 38.70 -13.58
CA TYR A 714 -14.26 38.97 -14.12
C TYR A 714 -13.04 38.17 -13.61
N GLN A 715 -11.96 37.91 -14.41
CA GLN A 715 -11.83 37.32 -15.77
C GLN A 715 -10.37 36.79 -15.99
N ALA A 716 -10.13 35.98 -17.04
CA ALA A 716 -8.90 35.22 -17.33
C ALA A 716 -7.68 36.03 -17.84
N THR A 717 -6.51 35.37 -18.00
CA THR A 717 -5.71 35.21 -19.28
C THR A 717 -4.45 34.32 -19.02
N ALA A 718 -3.78 33.81 -20.07
CA ALA A 718 -2.72 32.78 -20.03
C ALA A 718 -1.45 33.09 -20.87
N SER A 719 -0.38 32.28 -20.74
CA SER A 719 0.70 32.16 -21.75
C SER A 719 1.56 30.88 -21.60
N GLN A 720 2.03 30.32 -22.72
CA GLN A 720 3.16 29.36 -22.83
C GLN A 720 4.41 30.07 -23.36
N PRO A 721 5.59 29.41 -23.52
CA PRO A 721 5.94 29.00 -24.90
C PRO A 721 6.87 27.77 -25.11
N THR A 722 6.74 27.17 -26.30
CA THR A 722 7.80 26.51 -27.14
C THR A 722 8.52 25.23 -26.68
N LYS A 723 9.05 24.50 -27.68
CA LYS A 723 9.69 23.18 -27.58
C LYS A 723 10.67 23.01 -28.75
N GLU A 724 11.88 22.49 -28.51
CA GLU A 724 12.84 22.09 -29.57
C GLU A 724 12.83 20.57 -29.79
N THR A 725 13.49 20.10 -30.86
CA THR A 725 13.58 18.66 -31.18
C THR A 725 14.93 18.33 -31.83
N ARG A 726 15.58 17.28 -31.33
CA ARG A 726 16.83 16.73 -31.89
C ARG A 726 16.74 15.20 -31.92
N ALA A 727 17.26 14.57 -32.97
CA ALA A 727 17.18 13.11 -33.14
C ALA A 727 18.33 12.40 -32.42
N MET A 728 18.09 11.16 -31.95
CA MET A 728 19.08 10.33 -31.27
C MET A 728 18.89 8.83 -31.60
N GLN A 729 19.95 8.04 -31.46
CA GLN A 729 19.95 6.59 -31.76
C GLN A 729 19.15 5.77 -30.75
N ARG A 730 18.80 4.52 -31.14
CA ARG A 730 18.08 3.57 -30.27
C ARG A 730 19.03 2.70 -29.47
N GLU A 731 18.95 2.83 -28.15
CA GLU A 731 19.37 1.81 -27.17
C GLU A 731 18.17 0.97 -26.72
N PRO A 732 18.37 -0.21 -26.11
CA PRO A 732 17.29 -1.00 -25.51
C PRO A 732 16.62 -0.21 -24.37
N LYS A 733 15.32 0.08 -24.52
CA LYS A 733 14.60 0.97 -23.59
C LYS A 733 14.16 0.25 -22.32
N GLN A 734 14.53 0.84 -21.19
CA GLN A 734 14.03 0.48 -19.88
C GLN A 734 12.53 0.86 -19.74
N GLN A 735 11.78 0.01 -19.04
CA GLN A 735 10.35 0.18 -18.74
C GLN A 735 10.14 0.33 -17.23
N THR A 736 9.02 0.91 -16.83
CA THR A 736 8.65 1.14 -15.43
C THR A 736 7.13 0.98 -15.28
N PRO A 737 6.63 0.22 -14.28
CA PRO A 737 5.20 0.11 -14.07
C PRO A 737 4.64 1.43 -13.52
N LEU A 738 3.55 1.91 -14.11
CA LEU A 738 2.71 2.97 -13.56
C LEU A 738 1.36 2.34 -13.18
N TYR A 739 1.04 2.36 -11.89
CA TYR A 739 -0.27 1.95 -11.39
C TYR A 739 -1.22 3.16 -11.38
N ASP A 740 -2.42 2.98 -11.91
CA ASP A 740 -3.49 3.98 -11.82
C ASP A 740 -4.52 3.58 -10.73
N PRO A 741 -4.63 4.33 -9.63
CA PRO A 741 -5.57 4.03 -8.54
C PRO A 741 -7.04 4.22 -8.90
N TYR A 742 -7.37 4.84 -10.05
CA TYR A 742 -8.77 5.04 -10.47
C TYR A 742 -9.28 3.93 -11.42
N SER A 743 -8.40 3.29 -12.19
CA SER A 743 -8.76 2.18 -13.09
C SER A 743 -8.27 0.81 -12.63
N GLY A 744 -7.46 0.75 -11.57
CA GLY A 744 -6.84 -0.50 -11.11
C GLY A 744 -5.80 -1.09 -12.08
N THR A 745 -5.50 -0.41 -13.20
CA THR A 745 -4.62 -0.93 -14.25
C THR A 745 -3.14 -0.78 -13.91
N ILE A 746 -2.33 -1.73 -14.40
CA ILE A 746 -0.86 -1.64 -14.41
C ILE A 746 -0.43 -1.25 -15.83
N SER A 747 -0.21 0.05 -16.07
CA SER A 747 0.30 0.56 -17.33
C SER A 747 1.83 0.57 -17.34
N TYR A 748 2.45 -0.33 -18.11
CA TYR A 748 3.91 -0.31 -18.30
C TYR A 748 4.32 0.86 -19.21
N VAL A 749 4.85 1.93 -18.60
CA VAL A 749 5.40 3.09 -19.33
C VAL A 749 6.88 2.88 -19.60
N ASN A 750 7.41 3.59 -20.61
CA ASN A 750 8.86 3.70 -20.79
C ASN A 750 9.45 4.77 -19.84
N THR A 751 10.78 4.87 -19.78
CA THR A 751 11.50 5.90 -19.02
C THR A 751 11.20 7.37 -19.45
N GLU A 752 10.45 7.60 -20.53
CA GLU A 752 9.96 8.94 -20.91
C GLU A 752 8.58 9.26 -20.29
N GLY A 753 8.06 8.40 -19.40
CA GLY A 753 6.75 8.58 -18.76
C GLY A 753 5.56 8.42 -19.71
N ARG A 754 5.76 7.75 -20.85
CA ARG A 754 4.75 7.60 -21.91
C ARG A 754 4.20 6.18 -21.96
N THR A 755 2.87 6.08 -21.95
CA THR A 755 2.16 4.89 -22.42
C THR A 755 2.47 4.66 -23.90
N LEU A 756 2.71 3.41 -24.30
CA LEU A 756 3.26 3.09 -25.62
C LEU A 756 2.27 3.17 -26.79
N LEU A 757 1.00 3.48 -26.52
CA LEU A 757 -0.09 3.52 -27.50
C LEU A 757 -0.91 4.82 -27.40
N GLN A 758 -0.36 5.91 -27.94
CA GLN A 758 -1.15 7.06 -28.38
C GLN A 758 -0.95 7.24 -29.88
N PRO A 759 -2.01 7.31 -30.71
CA PRO A 759 -1.87 7.49 -32.16
C PRO A 759 -1.06 8.74 -32.50
N ARG A 760 -0.28 8.66 -33.56
CA ARG A 760 0.49 9.78 -34.11
C ARG A 760 -0.19 10.22 -35.40
N ASP A 761 -0.89 11.36 -35.35
CA ASP A 761 -1.72 11.86 -36.45
C ASP A 761 -0.93 12.26 -37.72
N ASP A 762 0.41 12.28 -37.67
CA ASP A 762 1.31 12.56 -38.80
C ASP A 762 1.44 11.37 -39.78
N ALA A 763 0.33 10.95 -40.42
CA ALA A 763 0.33 9.85 -41.40
C ALA A 763 -0.54 10.15 -42.64
N HIS A 764 -0.15 11.17 -43.42
CA HIS A 764 -0.72 11.42 -44.75
C HIS A 764 -0.42 10.25 -45.71
N TYR A 765 -1.39 9.36 -45.91
CA TYR A 765 -1.37 8.37 -46.98
C TYR A 765 -1.75 9.03 -48.31
N GLU A 766 -0.75 9.41 -49.11
CA GLU A 766 -0.95 9.85 -50.49
C GLU A 766 -1.18 8.64 -51.40
N PHE A 767 -2.41 8.50 -51.90
CA PHE A 767 -2.87 7.30 -52.60
C PHE A 767 -2.59 7.41 -54.12
N VAL A 768 -1.51 6.79 -54.59
CA VAL A 768 -1.13 6.79 -56.03
C VAL A 768 -1.76 5.60 -56.76
N PRO A 769 -2.74 5.80 -57.66
CA PRO A 769 -3.35 4.70 -58.42
C PRO A 769 -2.50 4.28 -59.62
N SER A 770 -2.03 3.04 -59.64
CA SER A 770 -1.38 2.44 -60.81
C SER A 770 -2.40 1.81 -61.76
N ASN A 771 -2.34 2.20 -63.04
CA ASN A 771 -3.32 1.85 -64.06
C ASN A 771 -2.95 0.51 -64.76
N PRO A 772 -3.88 -0.45 -64.99
CA PRO A 772 -3.50 -1.81 -65.42
C PRO A 772 -3.50 -2.00 -66.94
N HIS A 773 -2.32 -2.16 -67.56
CA HIS A 773 -2.21 -2.70 -68.92
C HIS A 773 -0.99 -3.63 -69.15
N GLY A 774 -1.28 -4.93 -69.16
CA GLY A 774 -0.81 -5.93 -70.13
C GLY A 774 0.68 -6.10 -70.46
N ALA A 775 1.25 -7.23 -70.02
CA ALA A 775 2.05 -8.12 -70.88
C ALA A 775 2.12 -9.54 -70.31
N THR A 776 1.65 -10.55 -71.07
CA THR A 776 2.10 -11.95 -70.90
C THR A 776 3.46 -12.14 -71.57
N PRO A 777 4.33 -13.00 -71.03
CA PRO A 777 4.60 -14.22 -71.80
C PRO A 777 4.86 -15.50 -70.98
N THR A 778 4.40 -16.62 -71.54
CA THR A 778 4.95 -18.01 -71.49
C THR A 778 5.54 -18.58 -70.19
N LEU A 779 4.98 -19.71 -69.75
CA LEU A 779 5.60 -20.63 -68.79
C LEU A 779 6.95 -21.17 -69.30
N ASN A 780 7.84 -21.52 -68.37
CA ASN A 780 8.76 -22.65 -68.53
C ASN A 780 8.88 -23.39 -67.18
N GLY A 781 8.98 -24.72 -67.19
CA GLY A 781 8.75 -25.55 -65.99
C GLY A 781 10.00 -25.86 -65.15
N GLY A 782 9.83 -26.10 -63.85
CA GLY A 782 10.90 -26.49 -62.92
C GLY A 782 10.38 -27.07 -61.60
N ASN A 783 10.66 -28.36 -61.36
CA ASN A 783 10.14 -29.18 -60.26
C ASN A 783 10.36 -28.64 -58.84
N VAL A 784 9.32 -28.72 -57.99
CA VAL A 784 9.42 -28.80 -56.51
C VAL A 784 8.40 -29.85 -56.03
N PRO A 785 8.74 -30.80 -55.12
CA PRO A 785 7.87 -31.92 -54.78
C PRO A 785 6.77 -31.58 -53.77
N LEU A 786 5.62 -32.26 -53.87
CA LEU A 786 4.58 -32.25 -52.82
C LEU A 786 5.02 -33.11 -51.63
N TYR A 787 4.74 -32.64 -50.41
CA TYR A 787 4.71 -33.47 -49.21
C TYR A 787 3.25 -33.77 -48.84
N THR A 788 2.94 -35.03 -48.56
CA THR A 788 1.61 -35.48 -48.14
C THR A 788 1.45 -35.47 -46.62
N PRO A 789 0.26 -35.13 -46.08
CA PRO A 789 -0.01 -35.25 -44.64
C PRO A 789 -0.12 -36.72 -44.23
N GLN A 790 0.63 -37.13 -43.20
CA GLN A 790 0.57 -38.49 -42.65
C GLN A 790 -0.41 -38.57 -41.47
N ARG A 791 -0.86 -39.79 -41.16
CA ARG A 791 -2.05 -40.05 -40.32
C ARG A 791 -1.78 -39.93 -38.82
N SER A 792 -2.80 -39.48 -38.10
CA SER A 792 -2.99 -39.77 -36.67
C SER A 792 -2.90 -41.27 -36.38
N TYR A 793 -2.27 -41.63 -35.27
CA TYR A 793 -2.30 -42.96 -34.66
C TYR A 793 -3.10 -42.90 -33.35
N GLY A 794 -3.92 -43.93 -33.11
CA GLY A 794 -4.95 -43.89 -32.08
C GLY A 794 -4.47 -44.20 -30.65
N SER A 795 -5.30 -43.80 -29.68
CA SER A 795 -5.26 -44.30 -28.30
C SER A 795 -5.52 -45.81 -28.27
N ASN A 796 -4.93 -46.49 -27.28
CA ASN A 796 -5.24 -47.88 -26.94
C ASN A 796 -5.53 -47.97 -25.44
N ASP A 797 -6.76 -48.32 -25.09
CA ASP A 797 -7.15 -48.54 -23.69
C ASP A 797 -6.53 -49.81 -23.10
N HIS A 798 -6.28 -49.81 -21.79
CA HIS A 798 -5.96 -51.01 -21.02
C HIS A 798 -6.85 -51.08 -19.77
N ALA A 799 -8.01 -51.73 -19.92
CA ALA A 799 -8.89 -52.08 -18.81
C ALA A 799 -8.45 -53.41 -18.18
N GLY A 800 -7.75 -53.34 -17.04
CA GLY A 800 -7.47 -54.51 -16.20
C GLY A 800 -8.65 -54.84 -15.29
N LYS A 801 -9.11 -56.11 -15.30
CA LYS A 801 -9.98 -56.68 -14.27
C LYS A 801 -9.24 -57.79 -13.52
N SER A 802 -9.52 -57.88 -12.23
CA SER A 802 -8.98 -58.88 -11.30
C SER A 802 -9.43 -60.31 -11.64
N PRO A 803 -8.74 -61.32 -11.09
CA PRO A 803 -9.30 -62.03 -9.94
C PRO A 803 -8.95 -61.39 -8.59
#